data_AF-A0A812KAQ0-F1
#
_entry.id   AF-A0A812KAQ0-F1
#
_cell.length_a   1.000
_cell.length_b   1.000
_cell.length_c   1.000
_cell.angle_alpha   90.00
_cell.angle_beta   90.00
_cell.angle_gamma   90.00
#
_symmetry.space_group_name_H-M   'P 1'
#
loop_
_entity.id
_entity.type
_entity.pdbx_description
1 polymer ?
#
loop_
_entity_poly.entity_id
_entity_poly.type
_entity_poly.pdbx_seq_one_letter_code
_entity_poly.pdbx_strand_id
1 'polypeptide(L)'
;MQKYYIKHADGTLTSHYGVVPGTAAATPAAQPVALATALPAVQPALPTALPPRVAKAIPTSASPQSLRGAVYAAPLLAPATTSIGVTPTMTGTTTQPLVAQPIVAKASMPSAMGGGGKMGELWPLYESKMKKEGLNDAAIAAFKYNYSVLTSGQDTMIPESSISPVDSLPSYESLNVTEDSSLLRPGARRLQHRAVYLKPTPVAKPLVVLKLNGGLGTGMGLEKAKSLLPVKQGLTFLDLIAQQVESMKDGFGTNVKFMLMNSFSTSEDTLEALAKYPSLGTGSDLEFVQNKAPKVTEEDLRPASWAASPEHEWCPPGHGDLYPAMVGSGTLDRLLMQGIKYMFVSNSDNLGATLDLKLLTYFAGSKAPFMMEVATRTDADKKGGHLAKDKKTGGLLLRETAQCPDEDEKEFQNVAKYKFFNTNNLWVDLEALADQFRKSGGALQLPVMKNTKTVDPRDKKSTKVLQLETAMGAAISCFPGATAVVIPRSRFAPVKTTNDLLALRSDAYLLTPDSRIELDPKRSGVPPNVKLDGSYKFVDAMDAMIPSGPPSLIDCKKLVIEGPVVFSPGVTIVGEVTIKNASGEKKAVAPGAQMWAKHQDGAGALTAGRRVPAEQRDPAVDKIHSAGVSEYQAKYDVAESSPPIQGASAVQGLRLLLALKLRKASGMDEHGPSGLFKACMSRHRDKFRAVHLTLAQSLEADSALAATLLAHMSSVCKAALAYHVI
;
A
#
# COMPACT_ATOMS: atom_id res chain seq x y z
N MET A 1 34.34 23.95 11.96
CA MET A 1 35.59 23.24 11.60
C MET A 1 35.83 23.41 10.12
N GLN A 2 37.01 23.87 9.69
CA GLN A 2 37.38 23.89 8.27
C GLN A 2 38.10 22.59 7.87
N LYS A 3 37.97 22.19 6.61
CA LYS A 3 38.81 21.13 6.04
C LYS A 3 40.16 21.71 5.64
N TYR A 4 41.25 21.07 6.04
CA TYR A 4 42.60 21.41 5.57
C TYR A 4 43.38 20.14 5.23
N TYR A 5 44.35 20.27 4.32
CA TYR A 5 45.18 19.18 3.84
C TYR A 5 46.64 19.42 4.23
N ILE A 6 47.32 18.38 4.72
CA ILE A 6 48.75 18.38 5.03
C ILE A 6 49.44 17.53 3.96
N LYS A 7 50.43 18.11 3.28
CA LYS A 7 51.32 17.39 2.36
C LYS A 7 52.64 17.09 3.07
N HIS A 8 53.04 15.82 3.11
CA HIS A 8 54.28 15.37 3.74
C HIS A 8 55.46 15.45 2.76
N ALA A 9 56.68 15.41 3.29
CA ALA A 9 57.91 15.53 2.50
C ALA A 9 58.15 14.36 1.52
N ASP A 10 57.51 13.21 1.75
CA ASP A 10 57.50 12.05 0.86
C ASP A 10 56.51 12.19 -0.34
N GLY A 11 55.74 13.29 -0.39
CA GLY A 11 54.77 13.58 -1.43
C GLY A 11 53.33 13.17 -1.11
N THR A 12 53.06 12.49 0.02
CA THR A 12 51.71 12.07 0.41
C THR A 12 50.85 13.22 0.95
N LEU A 13 49.52 13.08 0.88
CA LEU A 13 48.53 14.11 1.25
C LEU A 13 47.46 13.53 2.19
N THR A 14 47.21 14.18 3.33
CA THR A 14 46.20 13.78 4.33
C THR A 14 45.23 14.94 4.64
N SER A 15 43.96 14.66 4.96
CA SER A 15 42.94 15.71 5.19
C SER A 15 42.32 15.65 6.58
N HIS A 16 42.16 16.81 7.23
CA HIS A 16 41.61 16.97 8.57
C HIS A 16 40.45 17.98 8.57
N TYR A 17 39.52 17.86 9.52
CA TYR A 17 38.55 18.90 9.86
C TYR A 17 38.79 19.35 11.30
N GLY A 18 38.94 20.66 11.55
CA GLY A 18 39.19 21.15 12.90
C GLY A 18 38.94 22.65 13.13
N VAL A 19 39.08 23.05 14.40
CA VAL A 19 39.39 24.42 14.86
C VAL A 19 40.52 24.24 15.89
N VAL A 20 41.60 25.01 15.75
CA VAL A 20 42.81 24.93 16.59
C VAL A 20 42.59 25.78 17.87
N PRO A 21 43.16 25.40 19.04
CA PRO A 21 42.40 25.46 20.30
C PRO A 21 42.39 26.82 21.00
N GLY A 22 41.40 27.01 21.89
CA GLY A 22 41.24 28.23 22.67
C GLY A 22 42.00 28.24 24.00
N THR A 23 42.29 29.46 24.47
CA THR A 23 42.61 29.81 25.86
C THR A 23 41.83 31.09 26.23
N ALA A 24 41.61 31.32 27.52
CA ALA A 24 40.64 32.30 28.01
C ALA A 24 41.16 33.76 27.99
N ALA A 25 40.26 34.74 27.78
CA ALA A 25 40.14 35.97 28.58
C ALA A 25 39.05 36.95 28.06
N ALA A 26 38.41 37.64 29.00
CA ALA A 26 37.86 39.01 28.98
C ALA A 26 37.14 39.59 27.73
N THR A 27 35.89 40.01 27.93
CA THR A 27 35.22 41.14 27.25
C THR A 27 35.98 42.46 27.53
N PRO A 28 35.92 43.50 26.65
CA PRO A 28 34.76 44.41 26.74
C PRO A 28 34.31 45.18 25.45
N ALA A 29 33.03 45.57 25.47
CA ALA A 29 32.45 46.89 25.06
C ALA A 29 32.33 47.38 23.58
N ALA A 30 31.29 48.24 23.43
CA ALA A 30 30.99 49.24 22.38
C ALA A 30 30.59 48.74 20.96
N GLN A 31 29.30 48.55 20.66
CA GLN A 31 28.27 49.52 20.22
C GLN A 31 28.46 50.19 18.82
N PRO A 32 27.36 50.54 18.11
CA PRO A 32 27.31 50.49 16.64
C PRO A 32 27.12 51.86 15.95
N VAL A 33 27.32 51.89 14.62
CA VAL A 33 26.79 52.95 13.74
C VAL A 33 26.24 52.33 12.46
N ALA A 34 25.08 52.83 12.00
CA ALA A 34 24.44 52.46 10.74
C ALA A 34 24.54 53.59 9.70
N LEU A 35 24.41 53.25 8.41
CA LEU A 35 23.77 54.01 7.29
C LEU A 35 24.09 53.18 6.01
N ALA A 36 23.17 52.66 5.19
CA ALA A 36 21.99 53.20 4.50
C ALA A 36 22.30 53.74 3.09
N THR A 37 21.44 53.37 2.12
CA THR A 37 21.37 53.82 0.70
C THR A 37 22.51 53.35 -0.23
N ALA A 38 22.31 53.11 -1.55
CA ALA A 38 21.13 53.22 -2.42
C ALA A 38 21.11 52.15 -3.55
N LEU A 39 19.96 51.94 -4.17
CA LEU A 39 19.81 51.30 -5.50
C LEU A 39 20.17 52.32 -6.61
N PRO A 40 20.44 51.86 -7.86
CA PRO A 40 19.36 51.84 -8.84
C PRO A 40 19.32 50.59 -9.74
N ALA A 41 18.20 50.42 -10.45
CA ALA A 41 17.97 49.36 -11.44
C ALA A 41 18.27 49.83 -12.88
N VAL A 42 18.29 48.90 -13.86
CA VAL A 42 17.58 48.96 -15.17
C VAL A 42 18.06 47.84 -16.13
N GLN A 43 17.17 46.85 -16.33
CA GLN A 43 16.71 46.16 -17.57
C GLN A 43 17.65 45.74 -18.77
N PRO A 44 17.20 44.83 -19.68
CA PRO A 44 18.05 43.81 -20.31
C PRO A 44 18.23 43.92 -21.85
N ALA A 45 19.04 43.03 -22.43
CA ALA A 45 19.11 42.78 -23.88
C ALA A 45 19.39 41.31 -24.28
N LEU A 46 18.69 40.87 -25.33
CA LEU A 46 18.95 39.77 -26.30
C LEU A 46 19.21 40.46 -27.68
N PRO A 47 19.64 39.83 -28.82
CA PRO A 47 19.40 38.43 -29.26
C PRO A 47 20.44 37.70 -30.20
N THR A 48 20.16 36.43 -30.52
CA THR A 48 20.35 35.66 -31.81
C THR A 48 21.68 35.50 -32.62
N ALA A 49 22.11 34.22 -32.74
CA ALA A 49 22.23 33.36 -33.97
C ALA A 49 23.39 33.41 -35.05
N LEU A 50 24.15 32.29 -35.13
CA LEU A 50 24.62 31.49 -36.33
C LEU A 50 25.59 32.11 -37.40
N PRO A 51 26.22 31.34 -38.35
CA PRO A 51 26.83 29.98 -38.36
C PRO A 51 28.32 30.02 -38.86
N PRO A 52 28.85 29.41 -39.98
CA PRO A 52 28.85 28.01 -40.50
C PRO A 52 30.24 27.37 -40.93
N ARG A 53 30.34 26.01 -40.93
CA ARG A 53 31.25 25.12 -41.75
C ARG A 53 32.78 25.11 -41.43
N VAL A 54 33.62 24.10 -41.74
CA VAL A 54 33.75 23.12 -42.87
C VAL A 54 34.28 21.73 -42.39
N ALA A 55 34.11 20.66 -43.20
CA ALA A 55 34.57 19.29 -42.94
C ALA A 55 35.61 18.75 -43.96
N LYS A 56 36.43 17.73 -43.58
CA LYS A 56 36.88 16.61 -44.44
C LYS A 56 37.64 15.51 -43.65
N ALA A 57 37.98 14.39 -44.30
CA ALA A 57 38.14 13.06 -43.67
C ALA A 57 39.28 12.19 -44.26
N ILE A 58 39.66 11.11 -43.53
CA ILE A 58 40.11 9.75 -43.99
C ILE A 58 41.43 9.68 -44.83
N PRO A 59 42.41 8.79 -44.53
CA PRO A 59 42.32 7.36 -44.91
C PRO A 59 42.96 6.30 -43.96
N THR A 60 43.05 5.07 -44.46
CA THR A 60 43.02 3.78 -43.74
C THR A 60 44.27 2.88 -43.94
N SER A 61 44.38 1.84 -43.10
CA SER A 61 44.85 0.45 -43.39
C SER A 61 46.27 0.17 -43.90
N ALA A 62 47.04 -0.67 -43.17
CA ALA A 62 47.70 -1.89 -43.66
C ALA A 62 48.46 -2.65 -42.53
N SER A 63 48.73 -3.94 -42.74
CA SER A 63 49.51 -4.89 -41.92
C SER A 63 50.55 -5.57 -42.85
N PRO A 64 51.34 -6.61 -42.49
CA PRO A 64 52.01 -7.02 -41.23
C PRO A 64 53.54 -7.22 -41.42
N GLN A 65 54.34 -7.50 -40.37
CA GLN A 65 55.42 -8.53 -40.42
C GLN A 65 56.08 -8.84 -39.06
N SER A 66 56.89 -9.90 -39.05
CA SER A 66 57.39 -10.67 -37.90
C SER A 66 58.68 -10.15 -37.26
N LEU A 67 58.97 -10.62 -36.04
CA LEU A 67 60.27 -11.24 -35.74
C LEU A 67 60.24 -12.12 -34.46
N ARG A 68 61.28 -12.96 -34.34
CA ARG A 68 61.40 -14.11 -33.42
C ARG A 68 61.89 -13.72 -32.02
N GLY A 69 61.61 -14.57 -31.02
CA GLY A 69 62.26 -14.52 -29.70
C GLY A 69 61.71 -15.59 -28.75
N ALA A 70 62.26 -16.80 -28.80
CA ALA A 70 61.91 -17.89 -27.86
C ALA A 70 62.84 -17.89 -26.64
N VAL A 71 62.41 -18.55 -25.54
CA VAL A 71 63.13 -19.64 -24.82
C VAL A 71 62.56 -19.82 -23.38
N TYR A 72 62.17 -21.08 -23.07
CA TYR A 72 62.21 -21.86 -21.81
C TYR A 72 62.27 -21.17 -20.41
N ALA A 73 61.78 -21.75 -19.30
CA ALA A 73 60.88 -22.90 -19.04
C ALA A 73 60.54 -22.95 -17.52
N ALA A 74 59.53 -23.74 -17.14
CA ALA A 74 59.21 -24.12 -15.75
C ALA A 74 59.88 -25.48 -15.40
N PRO A 75 59.53 -26.20 -14.31
CA PRO A 75 58.95 -25.87 -13.00
C PRO A 75 59.82 -26.43 -11.83
N LEU A 76 59.31 -26.57 -10.58
CA LEU A 76 59.22 -27.85 -9.82
C LEU A 76 58.91 -27.72 -8.29
N LEU A 77 57.93 -28.53 -7.86
CA LEU A 77 57.76 -29.30 -6.61
C LEU A 77 57.86 -28.71 -5.18
N ALA A 78 57.01 -29.31 -4.32
CA ALA A 78 57.04 -29.26 -2.85
C ALA A 78 57.91 -30.40 -2.25
N PRO A 79 58.09 -30.44 -0.92
CA PRO A 79 57.63 -31.63 -0.19
C PRO A 79 56.94 -31.32 1.16
N ALA A 80 56.51 -32.35 1.88
CA ALA A 80 55.87 -32.29 3.21
C ALA A 80 56.55 -33.27 4.19
N THR A 81 56.49 -33.02 5.51
CA THR A 81 56.23 -34.01 6.60
C THR A 81 56.28 -33.46 8.05
N THR A 82 55.42 -34.05 8.92
CA THR A 82 55.57 -34.36 10.38
C THR A 82 55.86 -33.32 11.50
N SER A 83 54.77 -32.93 12.20
CA SER A 83 54.39 -33.32 13.61
C SER A 83 55.09 -32.82 14.91
N ILE A 84 54.22 -32.54 15.91
CA ILE A 84 54.36 -32.48 17.41
C ILE A 84 54.94 -31.20 18.05
N GLY A 85 54.20 -30.64 19.02
CA GLY A 85 54.71 -29.71 20.06
C GLY A 85 53.64 -28.77 20.65
N VAL A 86 53.30 -28.91 21.94
CA VAL A 86 52.28 -28.09 22.64
C VAL A 86 52.89 -27.31 23.80
N THR A 87 52.79 -25.97 23.80
CA THR A 87 52.39 -25.08 24.93
C THR A 87 52.62 -23.59 24.55
N PRO A 88 51.94 -22.62 25.21
CA PRO A 88 51.68 -21.31 24.58
C PRO A 88 52.54 -20.15 25.09
N THR A 89 52.84 -19.21 24.20
CA THR A 89 53.28 -17.85 24.54
C THR A 89 52.29 -16.80 24.01
N MET A 90 51.77 -15.99 24.93
CA MET A 90 50.88 -14.86 24.64
C MET A 90 51.69 -13.64 24.17
N THR A 91 51.52 -13.23 22.92
CA THR A 91 51.85 -11.85 22.47
C THR A 91 50.79 -11.38 21.47
N GLY A 92 50.34 -10.14 21.62
CA GLY A 92 49.07 -9.67 21.06
C GLY A 92 49.03 -9.52 19.54
N THR A 93 47.89 -9.88 18.95
CA THR A 93 47.54 -9.54 17.57
C THR A 93 46.57 -8.37 17.52
N THR A 94 46.94 -7.36 16.75
CA THR A 94 46.13 -6.17 16.44
C THR A 94 44.79 -6.58 15.84
N THR A 95 43.69 -6.30 16.54
CA THR A 95 42.34 -6.61 16.07
C THR A 95 41.94 -5.68 14.94
N GLN A 96 41.98 -6.18 13.69
CA GLN A 96 41.22 -5.58 12.61
C GLN A 96 39.71 -5.66 12.93
N PRO A 97 38.90 -4.66 12.54
CA PRO A 97 37.46 -4.70 12.78
C PRO A 97 36.81 -5.87 12.05
N LEU A 98 35.91 -6.59 12.72
CA LEU A 98 35.06 -7.57 12.05
C LEU A 98 34.18 -6.86 11.01
N VAL A 99 34.51 -7.06 9.74
CA VAL A 99 33.59 -6.80 8.63
C VAL A 99 32.47 -7.83 8.73
N ALA A 100 31.23 -7.37 8.88
CA ALA A 100 30.08 -8.24 8.75
C ALA A 100 30.10 -8.87 7.35
N GLN A 101 30.06 -10.21 7.27
CA GLN A 101 29.98 -10.91 5.99
C GLN A 101 28.69 -10.45 5.29
N PRO A 102 28.76 -9.93 4.05
CA PRO A 102 27.58 -9.50 3.32
C PRO A 102 26.59 -10.67 3.18
N ILE A 103 25.28 -10.39 3.20
CA ILE A 103 24.24 -11.44 3.01
C ILE A 103 24.48 -12.24 1.73
N VAL A 104 25.00 -11.58 0.69
CA VAL A 104 25.61 -12.20 -0.48
C VAL A 104 27.13 -12.22 -0.31
N ALA A 105 27.66 -13.27 0.34
CA ALA A 105 29.04 -13.67 0.10
C ALA A 105 29.21 -14.05 -1.38
N LYS A 106 30.46 -14.13 -1.90
CA LYS A 106 30.73 -14.67 -3.24
C LYS A 106 30.31 -16.14 -3.32
N ALA A 107 29.02 -16.38 -3.57
CA ALA A 107 28.43 -17.69 -3.59
C ALA A 107 28.80 -18.38 -4.91
N SER A 108 29.62 -19.42 -4.82
CA SER A 108 29.58 -20.47 -5.84
C SER A 108 28.24 -21.18 -5.67
N MET A 109 27.35 -21.04 -6.65
CA MET A 109 26.08 -21.77 -6.72
C MET A 109 26.32 -23.28 -6.45
N PRO A 110 25.41 -23.97 -5.74
CA PRO A 110 25.43 -25.42 -5.68
C PRO A 110 25.42 -26.01 -7.09
N SER A 111 26.38 -26.90 -7.37
CA SER A 111 26.53 -27.58 -8.66
C SER A 111 25.44 -28.64 -8.87
N ALA A 112 24.19 -28.20 -9.07
CA ALA A 112 23.02 -29.08 -9.17
C ALA A 112 21.93 -28.56 -10.16
N MET A 113 22.31 -27.78 -11.17
CA MET A 113 21.52 -27.55 -12.39
C MET A 113 22.49 -27.61 -13.58
N GLY A 114 22.27 -28.56 -14.50
CA GLY A 114 23.25 -28.90 -15.53
C GLY A 114 23.56 -27.75 -16.49
N GLY A 115 24.83 -27.30 -16.50
CA GLY A 115 25.33 -26.25 -17.40
C GLY A 115 25.54 -26.73 -18.84
N GLY A 116 24.51 -27.31 -19.47
CA GLY A 116 24.52 -27.75 -20.87
C GLY A 116 23.42 -27.06 -21.69
N GLY A 117 23.71 -26.72 -22.94
CA GLY A 117 22.77 -26.04 -23.86
C GLY A 117 22.74 -24.51 -23.70
N LYS A 118 21.60 -23.90 -24.09
CA LYS A 118 21.44 -22.42 -24.22
C LYS A 118 21.87 -21.63 -22.98
N MET A 119 21.71 -22.18 -21.78
CA MET A 119 22.15 -21.52 -20.54
C MET A 119 23.66 -21.23 -20.54
N GLY A 120 24.49 -22.21 -20.90
CA GLY A 120 25.95 -22.06 -20.91
C GLY A 120 26.44 -21.13 -22.02
N GLU A 121 25.82 -21.19 -23.19
CA GLU A 121 26.14 -20.36 -24.36
C GLU A 121 25.77 -18.88 -24.15
N LEU A 122 24.56 -18.61 -23.67
CA LEU A 122 23.97 -17.27 -23.70
C LEU A 122 24.10 -16.52 -22.37
N TRP A 123 24.30 -17.20 -21.23
CA TRP A 123 24.46 -16.54 -19.93
C TRP A 123 25.57 -15.47 -19.90
N PRO A 124 26.77 -15.66 -20.51
CA PRO A 124 27.80 -14.61 -20.54
C PRO A 124 27.34 -13.30 -21.20
N LEU A 125 26.41 -13.36 -22.17
CA LEU A 125 25.84 -12.17 -22.82
C LEU A 125 24.94 -11.39 -21.85
N TYR A 126 24.08 -12.10 -21.11
CA TYR A 126 23.23 -11.50 -20.07
C TYR A 126 24.06 -10.92 -18.93
N GLU A 127 25.02 -11.69 -18.39
CA GLU A 127 25.87 -11.25 -17.29
C GLU A 127 26.68 -9.99 -17.67
N SER A 128 27.25 -9.97 -18.88
CA SER A 128 27.95 -8.80 -19.42
C SER A 128 27.02 -7.58 -19.56
N LYS A 129 25.81 -7.78 -20.12
CA LYS A 129 24.82 -6.71 -20.29
C LYS A 129 24.36 -6.13 -18.94
N MET A 130 24.05 -6.98 -17.97
CA MET A 130 23.61 -6.57 -16.64
C MET A 130 24.71 -5.87 -15.84
N LYS A 131 25.96 -6.35 -15.93
CA LYS A 131 27.11 -5.67 -15.32
C LYS A 131 27.42 -4.32 -15.96
N LYS A 132 27.23 -4.18 -17.28
CA LYS A 132 27.38 -2.90 -17.99
C LYS A 132 26.31 -1.86 -17.58
N GLU A 133 25.09 -2.31 -17.30
CA GLU A 133 24.00 -1.48 -16.73
C GLU A 133 24.23 -1.13 -15.24
N GLY A 134 25.22 -1.73 -14.59
CA GLY A 134 25.52 -1.49 -13.17
C GLY A 134 24.58 -2.21 -12.19
N LEU A 135 23.90 -3.27 -12.63
CA LEU A 135 23.03 -4.06 -11.75
C LEU A 135 23.85 -4.82 -10.69
N ASN A 136 23.29 -4.90 -9.48
CA ASN A 136 23.93 -5.57 -8.34
C ASN A 136 23.91 -7.10 -8.44
N ASP A 137 24.77 -7.77 -7.67
CA ASP A 137 24.92 -9.23 -7.71
C ASP A 137 23.63 -9.99 -7.35
N ALA A 138 22.78 -9.46 -6.46
CA ALA A 138 21.51 -10.09 -6.10
C ALA A 138 20.49 -10.05 -7.25
N ALA A 139 20.43 -8.94 -8.00
CA ALA A 139 19.63 -8.81 -9.21
C ALA A 139 20.13 -9.75 -10.33
N ILE A 140 21.44 -9.82 -10.52
CA ILE A 140 22.07 -10.73 -11.49
C ILE A 140 21.79 -12.19 -11.10
N ALA A 141 21.89 -12.56 -9.82
CA ALA A 141 21.61 -13.91 -9.33
C ALA A 141 20.11 -14.29 -9.48
N ALA A 142 19.20 -13.36 -9.17
CA ALA A 142 17.76 -13.56 -9.37
C ALA A 142 17.42 -13.74 -10.85
N PHE A 143 17.93 -12.90 -11.75
CA PHE A 143 17.72 -13.07 -13.18
C PHE A 143 18.38 -14.35 -13.72
N LYS A 144 19.56 -14.74 -13.20
CA LYS A 144 20.21 -16.02 -13.54
C LYS A 144 19.33 -17.21 -13.22
N TYR A 145 18.69 -17.20 -12.04
CA TYR A 145 17.72 -18.23 -11.66
C TYR A 145 16.53 -18.22 -12.63
N ASN A 146 15.89 -17.07 -12.87
CA ASN A 146 14.74 -16.95 -13.77
C ASN A 146 15.06 -17.46 -15.20
N TYR A 147 16.23 -17.08 -15.73
CA TYR A 147 16.70 -17.50 -17.05
C TYR A 147 17.07 -19.00 -17.09
N SER A 148 17.55 -19.57 -15.98
CA SER A 148 17.78 -21.03 -15.88
C SER A 148 16.47 -21.84 -15.88
N VAL A 149 15.40 -21.33 -15.26
CA VAL A 149 14.06 -21.93 -15.34
C VAL A 149 13.52 -21.87 -16.77
N LEU A 150 13.68 -20.72 -17.46
CA LEU A 150 13.28 -20.60 -18.87
C LEU A 150 14.03 -21.59 -19.77
N THR A 151 15.34 -21.68 -19.63
CA THR A 151 16.20 -22.49 -20.52
C THR A 151 16.23 -23.98 -20.20
N SER A 152 15.80 -24.40 -19.00
CA SER A 152 15.62 -25.81 -18.66
C SER A 152 14.39 -26.45 -19.33
N GLY A 153 13.49 -25.63 -19.88
CA GLY A 153 12.19 -26.09 -20.39
C GLY A 153 11.21 -26.48 -19.29
N GLN A 154 11.51 -26.16 -18.02
CA GLN A 154 10.58 -26.36 -16.91
C GLN A 154 9.28 -25.59 -17.16
N ASP A 155 8.14 -26.25 -16.89
CA ASP A 155 6.86 -25.58 -16.95
C ASP A 155 6.73 -24.52 -15.83
N THR A 156 6.25 -23.35 -16.22
CA THR A 156 6.02 -22.19 -15.36
C THR A 156 4.56 -22.09 -14.91
N MET A 157 3.69 -22.92 -15.47
CA MET A 157 2.28 -23.02 -15.10
C MET A 157 2.12 -23.89 -13.85
N ILE A 158 1.04 -23.64 -13.10
CA ILE A 158 0.67 -24.35 -11.87
C ILE A 158 -0.68 -25.02 -12.15
N PRO A 159 -0.68 -26.24 -12.74
CA PRO A 159 -1.89 -26.93 -13.10
C PRO A 159 -2.68 -27.35 -11.86
N GLU A 160 -4.00 -27.41 -11.99
CA GLU A 160 -4.96 -27.83 -10.96
C GLU A 160 -4.66 -29.24 -10.42
N SER A 161 -4.08 -30.09 -11.26
CA SER A 161 -3.58 -31.41 -10.89
C SER A 161 -2.48 -31.37 -9.81
N SER A 162 -1.67 -30.30 -9.76
CA SER A 162 -0.54 -30.12 -8.84
C SER A 162 -0.88 -29.48 -7.49
N ILE A 163 -2.08 -28.88 -7.35
CA ILE A 163 -2.47 -28.13 -6.15
C ILE A 163 -3.78 -28.62 -5.52
N SER A 164 -4.02 -28.25 -4.27
CA SER A 164 -5.31 -28.40 -3.60
C SER A 164 -5.76 -27.08 -2.96
N PRO A 165 -7.07 -26.85 -2.75
CA PRO A 165 -7.55 -25.69 -2.04
C PRO A 165 -7.06 -25.67 -0.58
N VAL A 166 -7.00 -24.48 0.00
CA VAL A 166 -6.80 -24.31 1.44
C VAL A 166 -8.16 -24.39 2.13
N ASP A 167 -8.35 -25.37 3.00
CA ASP A 167 -9.65 -25.70 3.60
C ASP A 167 -10.15 -24.60 4.55
N SER A 168 -9.25 -24.13 5.41
CA SER A 168 -9.50 -23.09 6.41
C SER A 168 -8.19 -22.36 6.76
N LEU A 169 -8.34 -21.15 7.31
CA LEU A 169 -7.29 -20.28 7.83
C LEU A 169 -7.84 -19.55 9.06
N PRO A 170 -6.99 -19.08 9.99
CA PRO A 170 -7.42 -18.18 11.05
C PRO A 170 -7.95 -16.87 10.44
N SER A 171 -9.06 -16.36 10.94
CA SER A 171 -9.55 -15.02 10.60
C SER A 171 -9.06 -13.99 11.63
N TYR A 172 -8.92 -12.73 11.19
CA TYR A 172 -8.56 -11.59 12.02
C TYR A 172 -9.42 -11.48 13.30
N GLU A 173 -10.72 -11.74 13.18
CA GLU A 173 -11.69 -11.75 14.28
C GLU A 173 -11.40 -12.90 15.25
N SER A 174 -11.07 -14.09 14.73
CA SER A 174 -10.74 -15.28 15.53
C SER A 174 -9.38 -15.21 16.25
N LEU A 175 -8.51 -14.25 15.91
CA LEU A 175 -7.22 -14.09 16.57
C LEU A 175 -7.41 -13.67 18.03
N ASN A 176 -7.16 -14.60 18.95
CA ASN A 176 -7.13 -14.35 20.39
C ASN A 176 -5.69 -14.01 20.84
N VAL A 177 -5.27 -12.78 20.58
CA VAL A 177 -3.97 -12.23 20.99
C VAL A 177 -4.15 -10.90 21.72
N THR A 178 -3.40 -10.69 22.80
CA THR A 178 -3.30 -9.38 23.47
C THR A 178 -2.25 -8.55 22.74
N GLU A 179 -2.62 -7.38 22.21
CA GLU A 179 -1.72 -6.51 21.44
C GLU A 179 -0.47 -6.11 22.21
N ASP A 180 0.70 -6.43 21.66
CA ASP A 180 2.00 -6.14 22.27
C ASP A 180 2.67 -4.93 21.61
N SER A 181 2.38 -3.73 22.13
CA SER A 181 3.02 -2.49 21.70
C SER A 181 4.55 -2.45 21.91
N SER A 182 5.14 -3.39 22.66
CA SER A 182 6.60 -3.52 22.73
C SER A 182 7.20 -3.97 21.39
N LEU A 183 6.42 -4.66 20.54
CA LEU A 183 6.76 -4.97 19.15
C LEU A 183 6.75 -3.75 18.21
N LEU A 184 6.50 -2.54 18.72
CA LEU A 184 6.73 -1.28 17.99
C LEU A 184 7.83 -0.43 18.62
N ARG A 185 8.37 -0.86 19.76
CA ARG A 185 9.33 -0.09 20.57
C ARG A 185 10.69 -0.77 20.59
N PRO A 186 11.75 0.00 20.83
CA PRO A 186 13.06 -0.54 21.13
C PRO A 186 13.08 -1.61 22.22
N GLY A 187 13.32 -2.86 21.81
CA GLY A 187 13.55 -3.96 22.73
C GLY A 187 14.89 -3.78 23.45
N ALA A 188 14.87 -3.66 24.78
CA ALA A 188 16.08 -3.80 25.57
C ALA A 188 16.54 -5.25 25.52
N ARG A 189 17.52 -5.59 24.66
CA ARG A 189 18.14 -6.92 24.64
C ARG A 189 18.71 -7.23 26.03
N ARG A 190 18.03 -8.10 26.80
CA ARG A 190 18.67 -8.79 27.92
C ARG A 190 19.72 -9.72 27.32
N LEU A 191 20.99 -9.34 27.47
CA LEU A 191 22.13 -10.19 27.17
C LEU A 191 22.17 -11.36 28.15
N GLN A 192 21.49 -12.46 27.82
CA GLN A 192 21.71 -13.72 28.52
C GLN A 192 23.00 -14.36 28.00
N HIS A 193 24.05 -14.23 28.82
CA HIS A 193 25.26 -15.05 28.84
C HIS A 193 26.02 -15.29 27.52
N ARG A 194 26.72 -14.26 27.05
CA ARG A 194 28.19 -14.38 26.87
C ARG A 194 28.83 -13.00 26.92
N ALA A 195 29.92 -12.89 27.71
CA ALA A 195 30.55 -11.61 28.03
C ALA A 195 31.42 -11.06 26.87
N VAL A 196 31.85 -9.80 27.07
CA VAL A 196 32.90 -9.03 26.38
C VAL A 196 32.39 -7.89 25.47
N TYR A 197 32.61 -6.66 25.94
CA TYR A 197 32.51 -5.35 25.27
C TYR A 197 31.39 -5.12 24.25
N LEU A 198 30.20 -4.74 24.74
CA LEU A 198 29.20 -4.05 23.92
C LEU A 198 29.23 -2.54 24.19
N LYS A 199 29.51 -1.77 23.12
CA LYS A 199 29.14 -0.35 23.00
C LYS A 199 27.62 -0.20 23.24
N PRO A 200 27.13 0.97 23.66
CA PRO A 200 25.69 1.20 23.81
C PRO A 200 24.96 0.84 22.50
N THR A 201 24.13 -0.20 22.56
CA THR A 201 23.35 -0.67 21.41
C THR A 201 22.33 0.40 21.02
N PRO A 202 22.23 0.75 19.72
CA PRO A 202 21.11 1.53 19.22
C PRO A 202 19.79 0.87 19.63
N VAL A 203 18.84 1.70 20.06
CA VAL A 203 17.55 1.26 20.58
C VAL A 203 16.75 0.60 19.44
N ALA A 204 16.64 -0.74 19.49
CA ALA A 204 16.28 -1.60 18.37
C ALA A 204 14.78 -1.58 17.99
N LYS A 205 14.39 -0.70 17.05
CA LYS A 205 13.04 -0.71 16.46
C LYS A 205 12.81 -2.04 15.75
N PRO A 206 11.79 -2.85 16.09
CA PRO A 206 11.66 -4.19 15.51
C PRO A 206 10.87 -4.24 14.19
N LEU A 207 10.32 -3.13 13.66
CA LEU A 207 9.44 -3.12 12.49
C LEU A 207 9.76 -2.00 11.48
N VAL A 208 9.62 -2.31 10.17
CA VAL A 208 9.46 -1.35 9.07
C VAL A 208 8.12 -1.56 8.34
N VAL A 209 7.44 -0.45 8.00
CA VAL A 209 6.31 -0.42 7.06
C VAL A 209 6.86 -0.08 5.67
N LEU A 210 6.59 -0.92 4.67
CA LEU A 210 7.05 -0.74 3.30
C LEU A 210 5.87 -0.63 2.33
N LYS A 211 5.92 0.35 1.42
CA LYS A 211 4.94 0.47 0.33
C LYS A 211 5.60 0.22 -1.03
N LEU A 212 5.01 -0.66 -1.83
CA LEU A 212 5.43 -0.85 -3.23
C LEU A 212 4.92 0.31 -4.07
N ASN A 213 5.83 1.01 -4.75
CA ASN A 213 5.55 2.23 -5.48
C ASN A 213 6.31 2.35 -6.83
N GLY A 214 6.88 1.24 -7.32
CA GLY A 214 7.52 1.19 -8.64
C GLY A 214 6.58 1.20 -9.85
N GLY A 215 5.27 1.08 -9.63
CA GLY A 215 4.26 0.97 -10.69
C GLY A 215 3.75 2.31 -11.21
N LEU A 216 3.86 2.51 -12.52
CA LEU A 216 3.20 3.60 -13.24
C LEU A 216 1.70 3.33 -13.42
N GLY A 217 0.87 4.38 -13.41
CA GLY A 217 -0.58 4.26 -13.59
C GLY A 217 -1.05 4.15 -15.04
N THR A 218 -0.23 3.59 -15.94
CA THR A 218 -0.46 3.59 -17.40
C THR A 218 -1.80 2.99 -17.84
N GLY A 219 -2.29 1.97 -17.12
CA GLY A 219 -3.61 1.38 -17.36
C GLY A 219 -4.78 2.37 -17.20
N MET A 220 -4.55 3.44 -16.43
CA MET A 220 -5.47 4.56 -16.15
C MET A 220 -5.02 5.86 -16.84
N GLY A 221 -4.04 5.81 -17.75
CA GLY A 221 -3.55 6.96 -18.51
C GLY A 221 -2.50 7.83 -17.80
N LEU A 222 -1.93 7.38 -16.67
CA LEU A 222 -0.95 8.18 -15.92
C LEU A 222 0.48 7.95 -16.41
N GLU A 223 1.24 9.05 -16.51
CA GLU A 223 2.65 9.06 -16.91
C GLU A 223 3.61 8.93 -15.72
N LYS A 224 3.17 9.35 -14.52
CA LYS A 224 3.94 9.30 -13.26
C LYS A 224 3.54 8.11 -12.38
N ALA A 225 4.20 7.99 -11.22
CA ALA A 225 3.88 7.04 -10.17
C ALA A 225 2.38 7.08 -9.82
N LYS A 226 1.73 5.91 -9.78
CA LYS A 226 0.28 5.84 -9.53
C LYS A 226 -0.14 6.43 -8.18
N SER A 227 0.76 6.42 -7.19
CA SER A 227 0.49 6.96 -5.87
C SER A 227 0.30 8.49 -5.84
N LEU A 228 0.75 9.20 -6.88
CA LEU A 228 0.60 10.65 -7.04
C LEU A 228 -0.76 11.06 -7.62
N LEU A 229 -1.63 10.09 -7.93
CA LEU A 229 -3.00 10.34 -8.36
C LEU A 229 -3.83 10.92 -7.19
N PRO A 230 -4.52 12.06 -7.36
CA PRO A 230 -5.44 12.57 -6.33
C PRO A 230 -6.61 11.62 -6.06
N VAL A 231 -6.83 11.30 -4.79
CA VAL A 231 -7.75 10.29 -4.30
C VAL A 231 -8.97 10.91 -3.61
N LYS A 232 -8.76 11.81 -2.65
CA LYS A 232 -9.86 12.42 -1.88
C LYS A 232 -9.45 13.76 -1.30
N GLN A 233 -10.31 14.76 -1.38
CA GLN A 233 -10.05 16.13 -0.86
C GLN A 233 -8.72 16.73 -1.35
N GLY A 234 -8.31 16.44 -2.58
CA GLY A 234 -7.02 16.87 -3.16
C GLY A 234 -5.80 16.06 -2.73
N LEU A 235 -5.90 15.21 -1.71
CA LEU A 235 -4.82 14.34 -1.24
C LEU A 235 -4.61 13.16 -2.20
N THR A 236 -3.35 12.87 -2.53
CA THR A 236 -2.94 11.71 -3.33
C THR A 236 -2.89 10.43 -2.47
N PHE A 237 -2.69 9.24 -3.07
CA PHE A 237 -2.42 8.04 -2.26
C PHE A 237 -1.17 8.23 -1.40
N LEU A 238 -0.15 8.90 -1.94
CA LEU A 238 1.12 9.14 -1.27
C LEU A 238 0.96 10.09 -0.08
N ASP A 239 0.13 11.13 -0.21
CA ASP A 239 -0.26 12.00 0.90
C ASP A 239 -0.97 11.24 2.01
N LEU A 240 -1.96 10.41 1.64
CA LEU A 240 -2.71 9.62 2.61
C LEU A 240 -1.80 8.62 3.33
N ILE A 241 -0.89 7.96 2.61
CA ILE A 241 0.12 7.07 3.20
C ILE A 241 1.07 7.83 4.13
N ALA A 242 1.53 9.03 3.75
CA ALA A 242 2.40 9.86 4.58
C ALA A 242 1.71 10.24 5.90
N GLN A 243 0.48 10.77 5.81
CA GLN A 243 -0.31 11.19 6.97
C GLN A 243 -0.73 10.01 7.85
N GLN A 244 -1.03 8.84 7.27
CA GLN A 244 -1.25 7.58 8.00
C GLN A 244 -0.02 7.20 8.82
N VAL A 245 1.18 7.26 8.23
CA VAL A 245 2.43 6.94 8.92
C VAL A 245 2.74 7.95 10.03
N GLU A 246 2.46 9.23 9.83
CA GLU A 246 2.60 10.26 10.88
C GLU A 246 1.60 10.01 12.02
N SER A 247 0.32 9.77 11.71
CA SER A 247 -0.70 9.43 12.71
C SER A 247 -0.38 8.14 13.49
N MET A 248 0.24 7.13 12.85
CA MET A 248 0.75 5.93 13.53
C MET A 248 1.88 6.25 14.51
N LYS A 249 2.78 7.20 14.19
CA LYS A 249 3.88 7.57 15.10
C LYS A 249 3.34 8.18 16.39
N ASP A 250 2.34 9.05 16.26
CA ASP A 250 1.67 9.70 17.38
C ASP A 250 0.81 8.70 18.17
N GLY A 251 -0.04 7.93 17.49
CA GLY A 251 -0.96 6.97 18.11
C GLY A 251 -0.28 5.83 18.86
N PHE A 252 0.85 5.33 18.37
CA PHE A 252 1.64 4.30 19.06
C PHE A 252 2.72 4.88 20.01
N GLY A 253 2.96 6.19 19.97
CA GLY A 253 4.03 6.86 20.71
C GLY A 253 5.42 6.32 20.36
N THR A 254 5.66 5.98 19.09
CA THR A 254 6.92 5.37 18.63
C THR A 254 7.23 5.75 17.18
N ASN A 255 8.52 5.91 16.87
CA ASN A 255 8.94 6.29 15.53
C ASN A 255 8.93 5.08 14.57
N VAL A 256 7.75 4.73 14.07
CA VAL A 256 7.53 3.71 13.02
C VAL A 256 8.45 4.01 11.82
N LYS A 257 9.32 3.06 11.46
CA LYS A 257 10.16 3.18 10.26
C LYS A 257 9.28 2.95 9.03
N PHE A 258 9.36 3.85 8.08
CA PHE A 258 8.63 3.77 6.81
C PHE A 258 9.61 3.78 5.64
N MET A 259 9.33 3.00 4.60
CA MET A 259 10.10 2.96 3.36
C MET A 259 9.22 2.75 2.13
N LEU A 260 9.73 3.14 0.96
CA LEU A 260 9.15 2.90 -0.35
C LEU A 260 10.08 2.05 -1.20
N MET A 261 9.51 1.10 -1.94
CA MET A 261 10.19 0.48 -3.08
C MET A 261 9.74 1.20 -4.35
N ASN A 262 10.56 2.13 -4.82
CA ASN A 262 10.33 2.90 -6.03
C ASN A 262 10.94 2.19 -7.26
N SER A 263 10.68 2.71 -8.45
CA SER A 263 11.37 2.32 -9.68
C SER A 263 12.16 3.49 -10.24
N PHE A 264 13.02 3.20 -11.22
CA PHE A 264 13.72 4.21 -12.02
C PHE A 264 12.77 5.19 -12.75
N SER A 265 11.46 4.91 -12.80
CA SER A 265 10.42 5.79 -13.36
C SER A 265 9.53 6.42 -12.28
N THR A 266 9.76 6.18 -10.98
CA THR A 266 8.92 6.73 -9.91
C THR A 266 9.69 7.39 -8.75
N SER A 267 10.98 7.12 -8.59
CA SER A 267 11.80 7.66 -7.47
C SER A 267 11.77 9.20 -7.40
N GLU A 268 12.17 9.89 -8.46
CA GLU A 268 12.30 11.37 -8.46
C GLU A 268 10.99 12.09 -8.10
N ASP A 269 9.91 11.83 -8.84
CA ASP A 269 8.58 12.40 -8.58
C ASP A 269 8.06 12.07 -7.16
N THR A 270 8.37 10.87 -6.65
CA THR A 270 7.92 10.43 -5.32
C THR A 270 8.69 11.14 -4.21
N LEU A 271 10.00 11.33 -4.37
CA LEU A 271 10.84 12.05 -3.42
C LEU A 271 10.51 13.55 -3.40
N GLU A 272 10.24 14.15 -4.56
CA GLU A 272 9.75 15.54 -4.65
C GLU A 272 8.42 15.68 -3.90
N ALA A 273 7.44 14.81 -4.18
CA ALA A 273 6.14 14.84 -3.52
C ALA A 273 6.20 14.61 -2.00
N LEU A 274 7.18 13.84 -1.50
CA LEU A 274 7.40 13.60 -0.08
C LEU A 274 8.30 14.63 0.63
N ALA A 275 8.91 15.58 -0.08
CA ALA A 275 9.76 16.60 0.53
C ALA A 275 9.02 17.45 1.59
N LYS A 276 7.68 17.55 1.47
CA LYS A 276 6.79 18.22 2.44
C LYS A 276 6.49 17.40 3.72
N TYR A 277 6.91 16.14 3.80
CA TYR A 277 6.76 15.24 4.96
C TYR A 277 8.14 14.83 5.53
N PRO A 278 8.96 15.77 6.02
CA PRO A 278 10.34 15.49 6.45
C PRO A 278 10.44 14.50 7.61
N SER A 279 9.35 14.26 8.36
CA SER A 279 9.32 13.28 9.45
C SER A 279 9.53 11.84 8.98
N LEU A 280 9.30 11.55 7.69
CA LEU A 280 9.41 10.21 7.09
C LEU A 280 10.88 9.80 6.84
N GLY A 281 11.80 10.76 6.81
CA GLY A 281 13.21 10.56 6.42
C GLY A 281 13.46 10.96 4.97
N THR A 282 14.68 10.73 4.48
CA THR A 282 15.13 11.21 3.16
C THR A 282 16.06 10.20 2.48
N GLY A 283 16.05 10.17 1.14
CA GLY A 283 16.97 9.36 0.34
C GLY A 283 16.94 7.88 0.74
N SER A 284 18.11 7.27 0.94
CA SER A 284 18.22 5.84 1.25
C SER A 284 17.59 5.38 2.58
N ASP A 285 17.16 6.30 3.45
CA ASP A 285 16.38 6.00 4.65
C ASP A 285 14.87 5.93 4.38
N LEU A 286 14.40 6.52 3.28
CA LEU A 286 13.00 6.58 2.85
C LEU A 286 12.72 5.65 1.66
N GLU A 287 13.70 5.39 0.80
CA GLU A 287 13.52 4.53 -0.37
C GLU A 287 14.67 3.55 -0.63
N PHE A 288 14.36 2.53 -1.42
CA PHE A 288 15.29 1.91 -2.34
C PHE A 288 14.59 1.70 -3.70
N VAL A 289 15.39 1.56 -4.75
CA VAL A 289 14.90 1.42 -6.12
C VAL A 289 14.96 -0.05 -6.54
N GLN A 290 13.87 -0.53 -7.14
CA GLN A 290 13.77 -1.87 -7.73
C GLN A 290 14.72 -2.00 -8.94
N ASN A 291 15.16 -3.22 -9.24
CA ASN A 291 16.08 -3.53 -10.32
C ASN A 291 15.41 -3.45 -11.71
N LYS A 292 16.24 -3.59 -12.75
CA LYS A 292 15.81 -3.90 -14.12
C LYS A 292 16.19 -5.35 -14.46
N ALA A 293 15.42 -5.99 -15.32
CA ALA A 293 15.78 -7.24 -15.99
C ALA A 293 15.86 -7.00 -17.51
N PRO A 294 16.82 -7.63 -18.22
CA PRO A 294 16.86 -7.54 -19.68
C PRO A 294 15.74 -8.39 -20.29
N LYS A 295 15.09 -7.87 -21.34
CA LYS A 295 14.10 -8.64 -22.12
C LYS A 295 14.82 -9.73 -22.93
N VAL A 296 14.19 -10.90 -23.02
CA VAL A 296 14.69 -12.09 -23.71
C VAL A 296 13.98 -12.21 -25.06
N THR A 297 14.68 -12.35 -26.18
CA THR A 297 14.05 -12.58 -27.49
C THR A 297 13.30 -13.93 -27.53
N GLU A 298 12.10 -13.97 -28.11
CA GLU A 298 11.32 -15.23 -28.18
C GLU A 298 11.94 -16.28 -29.12
N GLU A 299 12.63 -15.83 -30.17
CA GLU A 299 13.17 -16.69 -31.24
C GLU A 299 14.38 -17.52 -30.77
N ASP A 300 15.41 -16.86 -30.24
CA ASP A 300 16.70 -17.48 -29.92
C ASP A 300 17.05 -17.46 -28.41
N LEU A 301 16.27 -16.76 -27.57
CA LEU A 301 16.50 -16.54 -26.13
C LEU A 301 17.72 -15.68 -25.79
N ARG A 302 18.13 -14.78 -26.69
CA ARG A 302 19.21 -13.80 -26.49
C ARG A 302 18.72 -12.51 -25.81
N PRO A 303 19.62 -11.70 -25.23
CA PRO A 303 19.24 -10.38 -24.74
C PRO A 303 18.72 -9.52 -25.91
N ALA A 304 17.53 -8.95 -25.77
CA ALA A 304 16.95 -8.09 -26.80
C ALA A 304 17.86 -6.87 -27.08
N SER A 305 17.84 -6.39 -28.32
CA SER A 305 18.56 -5.21 -28.79
C SER A 305 17.59 -4.30 -29.54
N TRP A 306 17.56 -3.01 -29.21
CA TRP A 306 16.64 -2.04 -29.80
C TRP A 306 17.30 -0.66 -29.91
N ALA A 307 18.14 -0.49 -30.92
CA ALA A 307 18.96 0.70 -31.12
C ALA A 307 18.19 2.03 -31.22
N ALA A 308 16.90 2.00 -31.56
CA ALA A 308 16.04 3.18 -31.57
C ALA A 308 15.72 3.74 -30.17
N SER A 309 15.67 2.85 -29.16
CA SER A 309 15.31 3.14 -27.76
C SER A 309 15.89 2.03 -26.86
N PRO A 310 17.20 2.09 -26.48
CA PRO A 310 17.84 1.04 -25.69
C PRO A 310 17.21 0.77 -24.31
N GLU A 311 16.46 1.74 -23.76
CA GLU A 311 15.64 1.58 -22.57
C GLU A 311 14.53 0.54 -22.75
N HIS A 312 14.03 0.35 -23.97
CA HIS A 312 13.06 -0.70 -24.31
C HIS A 312 13.67 -2.11 -24.27
N GLU A 313 14.98 -2.28 -24.12
CA GLU A 313 15.61 -3.57 -23.92
C GLU A 313 15.46 -4.11 -22.48
N TRP A 314 14.88 -3.32 -21.57
CA TRP A 314 14.75 -3.62 -20.14
C TRP A 314 13.28 -3.61 -19.69
N CYS A 315 12.98 -4.35 -18.63
CA CYS A 315 11.69 -4.32 -17.93
C CYS A 315 11.85 -4.45 -16.40
N PRO A 316 10.87 -4.04 -15.60
CA PRO A 316 10.75 -4.47 -14.21
C PRO A 316 10.68 -6.01 -14.11
N PRO A 317 11.36 -6.68 -13.16
CA PRO A 317 11.30 -8.14 -12.98
C PRO A 317 10.03 -8.64 -12.24
N GLY A 318 8.92 -7.90 -12.33
CA GLY A 318 7.76 -8.05 -11.44
C GLY A 318 8.04 -7.57 -10.02
N HIS A 319 7.02 -7.58 -9.17
CA HIS A 319 7.14 -7.07 -7.80
C HIS A 319 7.82 -8.03 -6.82
N GLY A 320 8.08 -9.29 -7.21
CA GLY A 320 8.95 -10.22 -6.49
C GLY A 320 10.41 -9.76 -6.41
N ASP A 321 10.81 -8.80 -7.25
CA ASP A 321 12.10 -8.10 -7.16
C ASP A 321 12.32 -7.36 -5.82
N LEU A 322 11.28 -7.17 -5.01
CA LEU A 322 11.36 -6.65 -3.63
C LEU A 322 12.55 -7.23 -2.85
N TYR A 323 12.72 -8.54 -2.89
CA TYR A 323 13.75 -9.22 -2.10
C TYR A 323 15.17 -9.00 -2.65
N PRO A 324 15.49 -9.30 -3.94
CA PRO A 324 16.81 -9.01 -4.48
C PRO A 324 17.14 -7.51 -4.52
N ALA A 325 16.18 -6.60 -4.71
CA ALA A 325 16.41 -5.15 -4.60
C ALA A 325 16.75 -4.71 -3.15
N MET A 326 16.05 -5.25 -2.15
CA MET A 326 16.34 -4.95 -0.74
C MET A 326 17.71 -5.50 -0.30
N VAL A 327 18.10 -6.68 -0.78
CA VAL A 327 19.43 -7.26 -0.54
C VAL A 327 20.51 -6.48 -1.30
N GLY A 328 20.33 -6.29 -2.60
CA GLY A 328 21.31 -5.67 -3.50
C GLY A 328 21.58 -4.19 -3.23
N SER A 329 20.62 -3.46 -2.65
CA SER A 329 20.81 -2.09 -2.16
C SER A 329 21.46 -2.01 -0.77
N GLY A 330 21.76 -3.14 -0.13
CA GLY A 330 22.19 -3.21 1.27
C GLY A 330 21.11 -2.78 2.27
N THR A 331 19.85 -2.62 1.84
CA THR A 331 18.76 -2.18 2.71
C THR A 331 18.42 -3.24 3.76
N LEU A 332 18.47 -4.54 3.42
CA LEU A 332 18.25 -5.62 4.39
C LEU A 332 19.28 -5.55 5.54
N ASP A 333 20.58 -5.44 5.20
CA ASP A 333 21.65 -5.30 6.19
C ASP A 333 21.49 -4.04 7.05
N ARG A 334 21.13 -2.89 6.44
CA ARG A 334 20.90 -1.64 7.19
C ARG A 334 19.73 -1.74 8.16
N LEU A 335 18.61 -2.36 7.75
CA LEU A 335 17.46 -2.59 8.63
C LEU A 335 17.83 -3.51 9.80
N LEU A 336 18.50 -4.63 9.52
CA LEU A 336 18.96 -5.57 10.56
C LEU A 336 19.96 -4.94 11.54
N MET A 337 20.90 -4.11 11.06
CA MET A 337 21.82 -3.35 11.91
C MET A 337 21.11 -2.29 12.77
N GLN A 338 19.97 -1.77 12.33
CA GLN A 338 19.09 -0.89 13.12
C GLN A 338 18.21 -1.67 14.12
N GLY A 339 18.29 -3.01 14.15
CA GLY A 339 17.50 -3.89 15.00
C GLY A 339 16.10 -4.21 14.45
N ILE A 340 15.83 -3.87 13.19
CA ILE A 340 14.53 -4.10 12.54
C ILE A 340 14.46 -5.55 12.10
N LYS A 341 13.51 -6.28 12.69
CA LYS A 341 13.29 -7.72 12.49
C LYS A 341 12.10 -8.02 11.58
N TYR A 342 11.06 -7.21 11.61
CA TYR A 342 9.83 -7.42 10.87
C TYR A 342 9.65 -6.37 9.77
N MET A 343 9.06 -6.78 8.66
CA MET A 343 8.56 -5.89 7.62
C MET A 343 7.08 -6.16 7.37
N PHE A 344 6.27 -5.11 7.38
CA PHE A 344 4.92 -5.12 6.78
C PHE A 344 5.00 -4.45 5.42
N VAL A 345 4.79 -5.20 4.32
CA VAL A 345 4.80 -4.68 2.95
C VAL A 345 3.40 -4.72 2.34
N SER A 346 3.02 -3.67 1.60
CA SER A 346 1.77 -3.62 0.83
C SER A 346 1.86 -2.72 -0.40
N ASN A 347 0.89 -2.82 -1.32
CA ASN A 347 0.81 -1.93 -2.49
C ASN A 347 0.48 -0.49 -2.07
N SER A 348 1.04 0.52 -2.76
CA SER A 348 0.67 1.93 -2.55
C SER A 348 -0.76 2.26 -3.01
N ASP A 349 -1.33 1.48 -3.93
CA ASP A 349 -2.71 1.65 -4.39
C ASP A 349 -3.77 0.92 -3.54
N ASN A 350 -3.37 0.25 -2.44
CA ASN A 350 -4.26 -0.27 -1.40
C ASN A 350 -4.16 0.61 -0.13
N LEU A 351 -5.17 1.48 0.06
CA LEU A 351 -5.25 2.38 1.21
C LEU A 351 -5.82 1.73 2.47
N GLY A 352 -6.41 0.54 2.36
CA GLY A 352 -6.82 -0.26 3.51
C GLY A 352 -5.64 -0.93 4.23
N ALA A 353 -4.49 -1.05 3.55
CA ALA A 353 -3.31 -1.70 4.10
C ALA A 353 -2.52 -0.77 5.03
N THR A 354 -2.93 -0.75 6.29
CA THR A 354 -2.28 -0.02 7.40
C THR A 354 -1.61 -0.97 8.39
N LEU A 355 -0.65 -0.46 9.16
CA LEU A 355 -0.04 -1.20 10.26
C LEU A 355 -1.11 -1.54 11.32
N ASP A 356 -1.18 -2.81 11.66
CA ASP A 356 -2.13 -3.38 12.61
C ASP A 356 -1.38 -4.14 13.70
N LEU A 357 -1.58 -3.73 14.96
CA LEU A 357 -0.82 -4.25 16.08
C LEU A 357 -1.25 -5.67 16.48
N LYS A 358 -2.52 -6.02 16.26
CA LYS A 358 -3.05 -7.37 16.48
C LYS A 358 -2.39 -8.37 15.51
N LEU A 359 -2.31 -8.01 14.23
CA LEU A 359 -1.64 -8.82 13.20
C LEU A 359 -0.13 -8.92 13.41
N LEU A 360 0.54 -7.82 13.79
CA LEU A 360 1.96 -7.84 14.16
C LEU A 360 2.22 -8.79 15.34
N THR A 361 1.39 -8.70 16.39
CA THR A 361 1.53 -9.54 17.59
C THR A 361 1.29 -11.01 17.28
N TYR A 362 0.26 -11.31 16.48
CA TYR A 362 0.00 -12.65 16.00
C TYR A 362 1.16 -13.20 15.16
N PHE A 363 1.69 -12.41 14.23
CA PHE A 363 2.81 -12.80 13.39
C PHE A 363 4.06 -13.13 14.23
N ALA A 364 4.47 -12.21 15.11
CA ALA A 364 5.62 -12.40 16.00
C ALA A 364 5.44 -13.62 16.92
N GLY A 365 4.24 -13.80 17.50
CA GLY A 365 3.90 -14.93 18.35
C GLY A 365 3.89 -16.28 17.62
N SER A 366 3.46 -16.30 16.35
CA SER A 366 3.44 -17.51 15.52
C SER A 366 4.84 -18.05 15.18
N LYS A 367 5.87 -17.19 15.22
CA LYS A 367 7.23 -17.46 14.74
C LYS A 367 7.31 -17.87 13.26
N ALA A 368 6.24 -17.64 12.48
CA ALA A 368 6.28 -17.84 11.04
C ALA A 368 7.30 -16.87 10.41
N PRO A 369 8.15 -17.31 9.46
CA PRO A 369 9.08 -16.43 8.75
C PRO A 369 8.37 -15.48 7.78
N PHE A 370 7.15 -15.84 7.35
CA PHE A 370 6.37 -15.13 6.36
C PHE A 370 4.87 -15.35 6.62
N MET A 371 4.06 -14.29 6.54
CA MET A 371 2.60 -14.37 6.62
C MET A 371 1.93 -13.51 5.56
N MET A 372 0.96 -14.09 4.84
CA MET A 372 0.13 -13.39 3.85
C MET A 372 -1.23 -13.03 4.46
N GLU A 373 -1.65 -11.77 4.38
CA GLU A 373 -3.06 -11.43 4.57
C GLU A 373 -3.85 -11.78 3.31
N VAL A 374 -4.92 -12.56 3.45
CA VAL A 374 -5.82 -12.94 2.35
C VAL A 374 -7.23 -12.39 2.61
N ALA A 375 -7.91 -11.96 1.55
CA ALA A 375 -9.31 -11.60 1.63
C ALA A 375 -10.17 -12.80 1.21
N THR A 376 -11.39 -12.89 1.73
CA THR A 376 -12.42 -13.75 1.13
C THR A 376 -12.67 -13.30 -0.31
N ARG A 377 -12.56 -14.24 -1.24
CA ARG A 377 -12.68 -14.00 -2.68
C ARG A 377 -14.14 -13.79 -3.08
N THR A 378 -14.35 -12.88 -4.03
CA THR A 378 -15.64 -12.48 -4.57
C THR A 378 -15.61 -12.55 -6.11
N ASP A 379 -16.76 -12.43 -6.77
CA ASP A 379 -16.84 -12.38 -8.24
C ASP A 379 -16.14 -11.17 -8.88
N ALA A 380 -15.73 -10.17 -8.08
CA ALA A 380 -14.88 -9.07 -8.55
C ALA A 380 -13.40 -9.47 -8.63
N ASP A 381 -12.96 -10.47 -7.86
CA ASP A 381 -11.57 -10.90 -7.69
C ASP A 381 -11.12 -11.89 -8.78
N LYS A 382 -11.30 -11.48 -10.04
CA LYS A 382 -10.99 -12.28 -11.23
C LYS A 382 -9.54 -12.16 -11.71
N LYS A 383 -8.81 -11.13 -11.27
CA LYS A 383 -7.44 -10.80 -11.70
C LYS A 383 -6.51 -10.65 -10.51
N GLY A 384 -5.43 -11.41 -10.49
CA GLY A 384 -4.47 -11.53 -9.39
C GLY A 384 -4.38 -12.98 -8.93
N GLY A 385 -3.73 -13.25 -7.79
CA GLY A 385 -3.50 -14.62 -7.33
C GLY A 385 -4.42 -15.11 -6.21
N HIS A 386 -4.69 -16.40 -6.22
CA HIS A 386 -5.33 -17.10 -5.10
C HIS A 386 -4.34 -17.98 -4.35
N LEU A 387 -4.59 -18.19 -3.06
CA LEU A 387 -3.81 -19.11 -2.24
C LEU A 387 -4.21 -20.57 -2.56
N ALA A 388 -3.23 -21.47 -2.52
CA ALA A 388 -3.43 -22.92 -2.62
C ALA A 388 -2.40 -23.67 -1.76
N LYS A 389 -2.58 -24.99 -1.62
CA LYS A 389 -1.57 -25.91 -1.10
C LYS A 389 -0.90 -26.62 -2.28
N ASP A 390 0.42 -26.75 -2.23
CA ASP A 390 1.15 -27.67 -3.10
C ASP A 390 0.89 -29.12 -2.67
N LYS A 391 0.45 -29.99 -3.60
CA LYS A 391 0.26 -31.42 -3.29
C LYS A 391 1.57 -32.17 -3.03
N LYS A 392 2.72 -31.67 -3.51
CA LYS A 392 4.03 -32.32 -3.33
C LYS A 392 4.64 -32.02 -1.96
N THR A 393 4.67 -30.75 -1.56
CA THR A 393 5.29 -30.33 -0.30
C THR A 393 4.29 -30.17 0.85
N GLY A 394 2.99 -30.05 0.57
CA GLY A 394 1.97 -29.66 1.55
C GLY A 394 2.03 -28.20 1.97
N GLY A 395 3.02 -27.44 1.49
CA GLY A 395 3.20 -26.02 1.79
C GLY A 395 2.20 -25.13 1.08
N LEU A 396 2.10 -23.88 1.55
CA LEU A 396 1.30 -22.86 0.88
C LEU A 396 2.02 -22.34 -0.37
N LEU A 397 1.27 -22.09 -1.43
CA LEU A 397 1.73 -21.36 -2.61
C LEU A 397 0.70 -20.34 -3.09
N LEU A 398 1.17 -19.41 -3.92
CA LEU A 398 0.35 -18.45 -4.65
C LEU A 398 0.27 -18.89 -6.11
N ARG A 399 -0.95 -19.00 -6.67
CA ARG A 399 -1.16 -19.15 -8.11
C ARG A 399 -1.73 -17.85 -8.67
N GLU A 400 -0.93 -17.11 -9.42
CA GLU A 400 -1.36 -15.95 -10.20
C GLU A 400 -2.11 -16.38 -11.48
N THR A 401 -2.95 -15.50 -12.05
CA THR A 401 -3.66 -15.78 -13.32
C THR A 401 -2.68 -16.14 -14.45
N ALA A 402 -1.51 -15.49 -14.51
CA ALA A 402 -0.46 -15.77 -15.51
C ALA A 402 0.24 -17.13 -15.33
N GLN A 403 -0.13 -17.91 -14.31
CA GLN A 403 0.35 -19.25 -14.02
C GLN A 403 -0.78 -20.29 -14.07
N CYS A 404 -2.00 -19.92 -14.45
CA CYS A 404 -3.08 -20.87 -14.67
C CYS A 404 -3.08 -21.37 -16.11
N PRO A 405 -3.03 -22.69 -16.38
CA PRO A 405 -3.30 -23.23 -17.70
C PRO A 405 -4.69 -22.83 -18.21
N ASP A 406 -4.86 -22.68 -19.53
CA ASP A 406 -6.14 -22.27 -20.13
C ASP A 406 -7.26 -23.28 -19.85
N GLU A 407 -6.93 -24.58 -19.78
CA GLU A 407 -7.87 -25.65 -19.41
C GLU A 407 -8.37 -25.56 -17.96
N ASP A 408 -7.58 -24.94 -17.07
CA ASP A 408 -7.87 -24.82 -15.63
C ASP A 408 -8.56 -23.50 -15.27
N GLU A 409 -8.70 -22.54 -16.20
CA GLU A 409 -9.25 -21.20 -15.95
C GLU A 409 -10.64 -21.24 -15.28
N LYS A 410 -11.46 -22.25 -15.61
CA LYS A 410 -12.77 -22.47 -14.94
C LYS A 410 -12.63 -22.78 -13.46
N GLU A 411 -11.65 -23.60 -13.08
CA GLU A 411 -11.36 -23.93 -11.68
C GLU A 411 -10.63 -22.79 -10.98
N PHE A 412 -9.76 -22.06 -11.69
CA PHE A 412 -9.13 -20.84 -11.20
C PHE A 412 -10.14 -19.76 -10.85
N GLN A 413 -11.20 -19.56 -11.65
CA GLN A 413 -12.28 -18.61 -11.36
C GLN A 413 -13.33 -19.15 -10.37
N ASN A 414 -13.20 -20.39 -9.88
CA ASN A 414 -14.11 -20.97 -8.90
C ASN A 414 -13.84 -20.43 -7.48
N VAL A 415 -14.49 -19.31 -7.15
CA VAL A 415 -14.35 -18.63 -5.84
C VAL A 415 -14.81 -19.48 -4.64
N ALA A 416 -15.69 -20.48 -4.86
CA ALA A 416 -16.12 -21.40 -3.80
C ALA A 416 -15.06 -22.46 -3.47
N LYS A 417 -14.22 -22.81 -4.45
CA LYS A 417 -13.07 -23.72 -4.29
C LYS A 417 -11.84 -22.99 -3.78
N TYR A 418 -11.41 -21.94 -4.48
CA TYR A 418 -10.27 -21.10 -4.13
C TYR A 418 -10.73 -19.80 -3.46
N LYS A 419 -11.09 -19.96 -2.18
CA LYS A 419 -11.77 -18.96 -1.34
C LYS A 419 -10.91 -17.77 -0.91
N PHE A 420 -9.59 -17.90 -0.96
CA PHE A 420 -8.65 -16.95 -0.37
C PHE A 420 -7.85 -16.23 -1.46
N PHE A 421 -8.06 -14.92 -1.56
CA PHE A 421 -7.42 -14.06 -2.54
C PHE A 421 -6.25 -13.30 -1.91
N ASN A 422 -5.10 -13.27 -2.58
CA ASN A 422 -3.90 -12.58 -2.11
C ASN A 422 -4.12 -11.05 -2.14
N THR A 423 -3.95 -10.38 -1.00
CA THR A 423 -4.11 -8.92 -0.91
C THR A 423 -2.84 -8.13 -1.25
N ASN A 424 -1.70 -8.83 -1.40
CA ASN A 424 -0.35 -8.27 -1.38
C ASN A 424 0.02 -7.53 -0.07
N ASN A 425 -0.75 -7.66 1.00
CA ASN A 425 -0.32 -7.26 2.34
C ASN A 425 0.43 -8.44 2.97
N LEU A 426 1.75 -8.31 3.19
CA LEU A 426 2.61 -9.39 3.64
C LEU A 426 3.43 -8.97 4.86
N TRP A 427 3.68 -9.92 5.74
CA TRP A 427 4.53 -9.80 6.90
C TRP A 427 5.74 -10.71 6.73
N VAL A 428 6.94 -10.18 6.94
CA VAL A 428 8.20 -10.90 6.68
C VAL A 428 9.14 -10.74 7.87
N ASP A 429 9.73 -11.84 8.34
CA ASP A 429 10.86 -11.82 9.27
C ASP A 429 12.15 -11.62 8.45
N LEU A 430 12.82 -10.48 8.67
CA LEU A 430 14.02 -10.05 7.96
C LEU A 430 15.26 -10.88 8.36
N GLU A 431 15.30 -11.46 9.56
CA GLU A 431 16.35 -12.41 9.94
C GLU A 431 16.18 -13.70 9.15
N ALA A 432 14.94 -14.21 9.04
CA ALA A 432 14.61 -15.38 8.23
C ALA A 432 14.84 -15.14 6.73
N LEU A 433 14.51 -13.95 6.22
CA LEU A 433 14.80 -13.53 4.84
C LEU A 433 16.31 -13.56 4.54
N ALA A 434 17.13 -12.96 5.40
CA ALA A 434 18.58 -12.96 5.25
C ALA A 434 19.16 -14.39 5.28
N ASP A 435 18.69 -15.24 6.19
CA ASP A 435 19.09 -16.64 6.25
C ASP A 435 18.66 -17.44 5.01
N GLN A 436 17.50 -17.14 4.43
CA GLN A 436 17.04 -17.81 3.22
C GLN A 436 17.93 -17.45 2.02
N PHE A 437 18.31 -16.18 1.86
CA PHE A 437 19.29 -15.77 0.82
C PHE A 437 20.66 -16.44 0.99
N ARG A 438 21.14 -16.59 2.23
CA ARG A 438 22.39 -17.32 2.52
C ARG A 438 22.30 -18.80 2.12
N LYS A 439 21.17 -19.45 2.45
CA LYS A 439 20.92 -20.87 2.12
C LYS A 439 20.75 -21.12 0.62
N SER A 440 20.16 -20.17 -0.11
CA SER A 440 19.83 -20.31 -1.53
C SER A 440 20.90 -19.80 -2.50
N GLY A 441 22.10 -19.47 -2.00
CA GLY A 441 23.21 -19.01 -2.85
C GLY A 441 23.04 -17.59 -3.41
N GLY A 442 22.29 -16.73 -2.71
CA GLY A 442 22.11 -15.32 -3.07
C GLY A 442 20.89 -14.99 -3.93
N ALA A 443 20.05 -15.97 -4.28
CA ALA A 443 18.81 -15.75 -5.02
C ALA A 443 17.62 -16.49 -4.39
N LEU A 444 16.52 -15.80 -4.10
CA LEU A 444 15.28 -16.43 -3.65
C LEU A 444 14.60 -17.14 -4.84
N GLN A 445 14.33 -18.44 -4.70
CA GLN A 445 13.79 -19.28 -5.78
C GLN A 445 12.28 -19.10 -5.94
N LEU A 446 11.87 -17.93 -6.45
CA LEU A 446 10.47 -17.57 -6.69
C LEU A 446 9.94 -18.24 -7.97
N PRO A 447 8.69 -18.75 -7.98
CA PRO A 447 8.03 -19.17 -9.21
C PRO A 447 8.09 -18.10 -10.32
N VAL A 448 8.61 -18.48 -11.47
CA VAL A 448 8.87 -17.59 -12.62
C VAL A 448 7.62 -17.51 -13.50
N MET A 449 7.28 -16.30 -13.93
CA MET A 449 6.22 -16.02 -14.91
C MET A 449 6.84 -15.55 -16.22
N LYS A 450 6.28 -16.01 -17.36
CA LYS A 450 6.73 -15.64 -18.71
C LYS A 450 5.69 -14.73 -19.36
N ASN A 451 6.01 -13.47 -19.55
CA ASN A 451 5.13 -12.50 -20.20
C ASN A 451 5.60 -12.20 -21.63
N THR A 452 4.91 -12.74 -22.63
CA THR A 452 5.08 -12.39 -24.06
C THR A 452 4.69 -10.94 -24.31
N LYS A 453 5.60 -10.18 -24.94
CA LYS A 453 5.46 -8.77 -25.34
C LYS A 453 6.20 -8.52 -26.66
N THR A 454 6.13 -7.29 -27.15
CA THR A 454 7.08 -6.74 -28.13
C THR A 454 8.14 -5.89 -27.41
N VAL A 455 9.34 -5.76 -28.00
CA VAL A 455 10.45 -5.02 -27.38
C VAL A 455 10.06 -3.56 -27.19
N ASP A 456 9.50 -2.92 -28.21
CA ASP A 456 8.78 -1.66 -28.10
C ASP A 456 7.30 -1.94 -27.80
N PRO A 457 6.73 -1.45 -26.67
CA PRO A 457 5.34 -1.71 -26.32
C PRO A 457 4.33 -0.91 -27.17
N ARG A 458 4.78 0.08 -27.94
CA ARG A 458 3.96 0.90 -28.85
C ARG A 458 4.02 0.37 -30.29
N ASP A 459 5.13 -0.25 -30.71
CA ASP A 459 5.22 -0.95 -32.00
C ASP A 459 4.98 -2.46 -31.90
N LYS A 460 3.79 -2.89 -32.34
CA LYS A 460 3.37 -4.29 -32.44
C LYS A 460 4.16 -5.13 -33.46
N LYS A 461 4.96 -4.50 -34.33
CA LYS A 461 5.83 -5.18 -35.31
C LYS A 461 7.27 -5.34 -34.80
N SER A 462 7.64 -4.67 -33.71
CA SER A 462 8.96 -4.80 -33.11
C SER A 462 9.18 -6.21 -32.54
N THR A 463 10.45 -6.60 -32.39
CA THR A 463 10.88 -7.96 -32.00
C THR A 463 10.08 -8.50 -30.81
N LYS A 464 9.55 -9.73 -30.94
CA LYS A 464 8.86 -10.40 -29.84
C LYS A 464 9.85 -10.80 -28.74
N VAL A 465 9.44 -10.59 -27.49
CA VAL A 465 10.27 -10.78 -26.30
C VAL A 465 9.47 -11.33 -25.13
N LEU A 466 10.13 -12.18 -24.35
CA LEU A 466 9.69 -12.62 -23.03
C LEU A 466 10.21 -11.63 -21.97
N GLN A 467 9.32 -11.24 -21.07
CA GLN A 467 9.65 -10.61 -19.80
C GLN A 467 9.55 -11.69 -18.72
N LEU A 468 10.63 -11.87 -17.96
CA LEU A 468 10.69 -12.86 -16.87
C LEU A 468 10.40 -12.17 -15.55
N GLU A 469 9.23 -12.45 -15.00
CA GLU A 469 8.69 -11.76 -13.83
C GLU A 469 8.48 -12.72 -12.65
N THR A 470 8.47 -12.18 -11.44
CA THR A 470 8.14 -12.91 -10.20
C THR A 470 7.16 -12.11 -9.35
N ALA A 471 6.33 -12.79 -8.56
CA ALA A 471 5.36 -12.17 -7.65
C ALA A 471 5.86 -12.26 -6.20
N MET A 472 5.83 -11.14 -5.45
CA MET A 472 6.33 -11.14 -4.07
C MET A 472 5.57 -12.11 -3.16
N GLY A 473 4.25 -12.25 -3.34
CA GLY A 473 3.46 -13.19 -2.56
C GLY A 473 3.84 -14.66 -2.79
N ALA A 474 4.48 -14.98 -3.91
CA ALA A 474 4.98 -16.33 -4.18
C ALA A 474 6.19 -16.71 -3.31
N ALA A 475 6.78 -15.77 -2.56
CA ALA A 475 7.76 -16.08 -1.53
C ALA A 475 7.20 -16.98 -0.41
N ILE A 476 5.87 -17.07 -0.27
CA ILE A 476 5.22 -17.95 0.71
C ILE A 476 5.65 -19.42 0.58
N SER A 477 5.95 -19.91 -0.63
CA SER A 477 6.47 -21.27 -0.85
C SER A 477 7.98 -21.40 -0.63
N CYS A 478 8.71 -20.29 -0.54
CA CYS A 478 10.16 -20.28 -0.29
C CYS A 478 10.51 -20.42 1.21
N PHE A 479 9.54 -20.30 2.11
CA PHE A 479 9.76 -20.31 3.55
C PHE A 479 9.00 -21.45 4.25
N PRO A 480 9.69 -22.50 4.72
CA PRO A 480 9.09 -23.53 5.56
C PRO A 480 8.45 -22.91 6.82
N GLY A 481 7.18 -23.25 7.09
CA GLY A 481 6.41 -22.67 8.19
C GLY A 481 5.77 -21.31 7.90
N ALA A 482 5.78 -20.84 6.64
CA ALA A 482 4.97 -19.68 6.24
C ALA A 482 3.47 -19.94 6.43
N THR A 483 2.72 -18.88 6.72
CA THR A 483 1.29 -18.96 7.07
C THR A 483 0.46 -17.91 6.32
N ALA A 484 -0.85 -17.94 6.50
CA ALA A 484 -1.78 -16.93 5.99
C ALA A 484 -2.91 -16.66 6.98
N VAL A 485 -3.51 -15.47 6.91
CA VAL A 485 -4.58 -15.01 7.79
C VAL A 485 -5.67 -14.32 6.99
N VAL A 486 -6.93 -14.65 7.26
CA VAL A 486 -8.08 -14.01 6.60
C VAL A 486 -8.33 -12.66 7.24
N ILE A 487 -8.35 -11.59 6.45
CA ILE A 487 -8.59 -10.22 6.92
C ILE A 487 -9.96 -9.69 6.50
N PRO A 488 -10.54 -8.73 7.27
CA PRO A 488 -11.72 -8.01 6.85
C PRO A 488 -11.43 -7.22 5.55
N ARG A 489 -12.44 -7.11 4.68
CA ARG A 489 -12.30 -6.48 3.36
C ARG A 489 -11.88 -5.01 3.42
N SER A 490 -12.08 -4.32 4.56
CA SER A 490 -11.57 -2.97 4.82
C SER A 490 -10.04 -2.85 4.67
N ARG A 491 -9.28 -3.92 4.91
CA ARG A 491 -7.82 -3.95 4.72
C ARG A 491 -7.39 -4.17 3.26
N PHE A 492 -8.35 -4.40 2.35
CA PHE A 492 -8.13 -4.63 0.92
C PHE A 492 -9.06 -3.77 0.06
N ALA A 493 -8.67 -2.50 -0.06
CA ALA A 493 -9.31 -1.49 -0.91
C ALA A 493 -8.35 -1.01 -2.02
N PRO A 494 -7.99 -1.89 -3.00
CA PRO A 494 -7.16 -1.50 -4.12
C PRO A 494 -7.95 -0.67 -5.15
N VAL A 495 -7.38 0.45 -5.60
CA VAL A 495 -7.90 1.16 -6.78
C VAL A 495 -7.16 0.63 -8.01
N LYS A 496 -7.79 -0.15 -8.90
CA LYS A 496 -7.14 -0.67 -10.12
C LYS A 496 -7.64 0.01 -11.40
N THR A 497 -8.82 0.62 -11.37
CA THR A 497 -9.53 1.23 -12.50
C THR A 497 -10.16 2.56 -12.10
N THR A 498 -10.66 3.30 -13.09
CA THR A 498 -11.47 4.51 -12.88
C THR A 498 -12.82 4.23 -12.22
N ASN A 499 -13.36 3.00 -12.31
CA ASN A 499 -14.54 2.57 -11.56
C ASN A 499 -14.29 2.67 -10.05
N ASP A 500 -13.18 2.07 -9.61
CA ASP A 500 -12.78 2.01 -8.20
C ASP A 500 -12.48 3.43 -7.68
N LEU A 501 -11.82 4.25 -8.50
CA LEU A 501 -11.48 5.63 -8.15
C LEU A 501 -12.72 6.53 -8.05
N LEU A 502 -13.73 6.35 -8.91
CA LEU A 502 -15.00 7.08 -8.82
C LEU A 502 -15.73 6.72 -7.52
N ALA A 503 -15.80 5.42 -7.20
CA ALA A 503 -16.36 4.94 -5.95
C ALA A 503 -15.65 5.55 -4.73
N LEU A 504 -14.31 5.51 -4.70
CA LEU A 504 -13.50 6.01 -3.59
C LEU A 504 -13.60 7.53 -3.42
N ARG A 505 -13.61 8.29 -4.52
CA ARG A 505 -13.80 9.75 -4.50
C ARG A 505 -15.16 10.14 -3.91
N SER A 506 -16.22 9.37 -4.19
CA SER A 506 -17.59 9.63 -3.72
C SER A 506 -17.76 9.58 -2.19
N ASP A 507 -18.91 10.01 -1.70
CA ASP A 507 -19.32 9.92 -0.30
C ASP A 507 -19.60 8.49 0.21
N ALA A 508 -19.55 7.46 -0.66
CA ALA A 508 -19.58 6.06 -0.23
C ALA A 508 -18.35 5.67 0.61
N TYR A 509 -17.27 6.45 0.52
CA TYR A 509 -16.07 6.30 1.33
C TYR A 509 -15.81 7.58 2.14
N LEU A 510 -15.30 7.42 3.35
CA LEU A 510 -14.93 8.47 4.29
C LEU A 510 -13.41 8.60 4.36
N LEU A 511 -12.93 9.81 4.66
CA LEU A 511 -11.57 10.06 5.13
C LEU A 511 -11.64 10.15 6.66
N THR A 512 -10.93 9.27 7.36
CA THR A 512 -10.89 9.26 8.82
C THR A 512 -9.87 10.30 9.35
N PRO A 513 -9.92 10.69 10.64
CA PRO A 513 -8.95 11.61 11.23
C PRO A 513 -7.49 11.14 11.17
N ASP A 514 -7.26 9.82 11.16
CA ASP A 514 -5.95 9.16 10.97
C ASP A 514 -5.63 8.88 9.48
N SER A 515 -6.28 9.62 8.58
CA SER A 515 -6.06 9.61 7.12
C SER A 515 -6.25 8.27 6.41
N ARG A 516 -7.02 7.36 7.02
CA ARG A 516 -7.46 6.12 6.39
C ARG A 516 -8.68 6.39 5.50
N ILE A 517 -8.79 5.60 4.43
CA ILE A 517 -9.98 5.58 3.58
C ILE A 517 -10.80 4.35 3.97
N GLU A 518 -11.98 4.59 4.53
CA GLU A 518 -12.92 3.55 4.94
C GLU A 518 -14.21 3.65 4.15
N LEU A 519 -14.89 2.51 3.93
CA LEU A 519 -16.25 2.51 3.41
C LEU A 519 -17.19 3.04 4.50
N ASP A 520 -18.13 3.92 4.16
CA ASP A 520 -19.08 4.48 5.15
C ASP A 520 -19.87 3.34 5.85
N PRO A 521 -19.97 3.33 7.19
CA PRO A 521 -20.68 2.30 7.95
C PRO A 521 -22.13 2.05 7.50
N LYS A 522 -22.84 3.04 6.94
CA LYS A 522 -24.20 2.87 6.37
C LYS A 522 -24.26 1.81 5.27
N ARG A 523 -23.13 1.53 4.62
CA ARG A 523 -23.01 0.55 3.54
C ARG A 523 -22.76 -0.88 4.01
N SER A 524 -22.65 -1.11 5.33
CA SER A 524 -22.51 -2.44 5.92
C SER A 524 -21.41 -3.31 5.28
N GLY A 525 -20.29 -2.69 4.90
CA GLY A 525 -19.15 -3.37 4.27
C GLY A 525 -19.28 -3.66 2.76
N VAL A 526 -20.33 -3.18 2.07
CA VAL A 526 -20.58 -3.44 0.64
C VAL A 526 -20.33 -2.18 -0.23
N PRO A 527 -19.22 -2.08 -0.97
CA PRO A 527 -18.94 -0.97 -1.89
C PRO A 527 -20.01 -0.80 -2.99
N PRO A 528 -20.18 0.40 -3.57
CA PRO A 528 -21.02 0.58 -4.74
C PRO A 528 -20.40 -0.10 -5.98
N ASN A 529 -21.19 -0.88 -6.72
CA ASN A 529 -20.72 -1.53 -7.94
C ASN A 529 -20.76 -0.53 -9.12
N VAL A 530 -19.61 0.09 -9.41
CA VAL A 530 -19.47 1.06 -10.51
C VAL A 530 -18.97 0.35 -11.78
N LYS A 531 -19.65 0.57 -12.90
CA LYS A 531 -19.24 0.14 -14.24
C LYS A 531 -19.32 1.32 -15.21
N LEU A 532 -18.17 1.92 -15.50
CA LEU A 532 -18.01 2.90 -16.55
C LEU A 532 -17.75 2.21 -17.89
N ASP A 533 -18.22 2.84 -18.97
CA ASP A 533 -17.84 2.50 -20.34
C ASP A 533 -16.32 2.69 -20.59
N GLY A 534 -15.79 1.99 -21.60
CA GLY A 534 -14.37 2.02 -21.96
C GLY A 534 -13.86 3.42 -22.36
N SER A 535 -14.75 4.33 -22.74
CA SER A 535 -14.45 5.75 -22.95
C SER A 535 -13.91 6.46 -21.69
N TYR A 536 -14.23 5.98 -20.48
CA TYR A 536 -13.74 6.51 -19.21
C TYR A 536 -12.59 5.69 -18.60
N LYS A 537 -11.90 4.87 -19.40
CA LYS A 537 -10.76 4.06 -18.93
C LYS A 537 -9.64 4.91 -18.33
N PHE A 538 -9.44 6.12 -18.85
CA PHE A 538 -8.39 7.04 -18.42
C PHE A 538 -8.91 8.09 -17.44
N VAL A 539 -8.04 8.57 -16.56
CA VAL A 539 -8.41 9.50 -15.47
C VAL A 539 -8.89 10.84 -16.01
N ASP A 540 -8.26 11.39 -17.05
CA ASP A 540 -8.67 12.64 -17.71
C ASP A 540 -10.11 12.59 -18.24
N ALA A 541 -10.50 11.48 -18.87
CA ALA A 541 -11.85 11.27 -19.37
C ALA A 541 -12.87 11.13 -18.23
N MET A 542 -12.48 10.49 -17.12
CA MET A 542 -13.32 10.37 -15.93
C MET A 542 -13.44 11.70 -15.17
N ASP A 543 -12.36 12.46 -15.04
CA ASP A 543 -12.35 13.81 -14.44
C ASP A 543 -13.23 14.77 -15.27
N ALA A 544 -13.19 14.68 -16.60
CA ALA A 544 -14.06 15.41 -17.50
C ALA A 544 -15.55 14.99 -17.44
N MET A 545 -15.86 13.82 -16.86
CA MET A 545 -17.23 13.39 -16.53
C MET A 545 -17.70 13.96 -15.18
N ILE A 546 -16.77 14.25 -14.25
CA ILE A 546 -17.07 14.75 -12.90
C ILE A 546 -16.35 16.07 -12.56
N PRO A 547 -16.52 17.14 -13.36
CA PRO A 547 -15.76 18.39 -13.22
C PRO A 547 -16.03 19.14 -11.90
N SER A 548 -17.12 18.82 -11.20
CA SER A 548 -17.45 19.37 -9.87
C SER A 548 -17.35 18.33 -8.76
N GLY A 549 -16.60 17.25 -8.99
CA GLY A 549 -16.56 16.08 -8.11
C GLY A 549 -17.62 15.02 -8.47
N PRO A 550 -17.48 13.81 -7.88
CA PRO A 550 -18.36 12.68 -8.17
C PRO A 550 -19.81 12.92 -7.70
N PRO A 551 -20.79 12.25 -8.29
CA PRO A 551 -22.11 12.15 -7.69
C PRO A 551 -22.04 11.43 -6.33
N SER A 552 -23.03 11.69 -5.48
CA SER A 552 -23.24 10.92 -4.25
C SER A 552 -23.61 9.47 -4.60
N LEU A 553 -22.87 8.52 -4.02
CA LEU A 553 -23.02 7.08 -4.17
C LEU A 553 -23.29 6.37 -2.83
N ILE A 554 -23.46 7.10 -1.72
CA ILE A 554 -23.70 6.52 -0.39
C ILE A 554 -24.83 5.49 -0.38
N ASP A 555 -25.94 5.76 -1.09
CA ASP A 555 -27.10 4.87 -1.23
C ASP A 555 -27.11 4.08 -2.57
N CYS A 556 -26.05 4.18 -3.38
CA CYS A 556 -25.93 3.49 -4.67
C CYS A 556 -25.53 2.03 -4.48
N LYS A 557 -26.37 1.08 -4.89
CA LYS A 557 -25.98 -0.34 -5.03
C LYS A 557 -25.12 -0.55 -6.27
N LYS A 558 -25.54 0.02 -7.41
CA LYS A 558 -24.90 -0.17 -8.71
C LYS A 558 -25.08 1.06 -9.60
N LEU A 559 -24.01 1.48 -10.25
CA LEU A 559 -24.01 2.55 -11.25
C LEU A 559 -23.38 2.03 -12.54
N VAL A 560 -24.14 2.06 -13.64
CA VAL A 560 -23.64 1.76 -14.98
C VAL A 560 -23.72 3.03 -15.83
N ILE A 561 -22.63 3.40 -16.51
CA ILE A 561 -22.61 4.54 -17.43
C ILE A 561 -22.16 4.05 -18.81
N GLU A 562 -23.01 4.26 -19.81
CA GLU A 562 -22.77 3.91 -21.21
C GLU A 562 -22.84 5.18 -22.07
N GLY A 563 -21.75 5.50 -22.77
CA GLY A 563 -21.64 6.69 -23.60
C GLY A 563 -21.33 7.99 -22.83
N PRO A 564 -21.20 9.13 -23.54
CA PRO A 564 -20.61 10.36 -23.02
C PRO A 564 -21.57 11.18 -22.13
N VAL A 565 -21.20 11.38 -20.88
CA VAL A 565 -22.00 11.98 -19.80
C VAL A 565 -21.13 12.98 -19.03
N VAL A 566 -21.75 13.99 -18.42
CA VAL A 566 -21.13 14.89 -17.44
C VAL A 566 -22.07 15.06 -16.26
N PHE A 567 -21.57 14.94 -15.03
CA PHE A 567 -22.33 15.23 -13.82
C PHE A 567 -22.21 16.69 -13.41
N SER A 568 -23.35 17.33 -13.18
CA SER A 568 -23.42 18.63 -12.50
C SER A 568 -23.29 18.46 -10.97
N PRO A 569 -23.04 19.54 -10.21
CA PRO A 569 -23.00 19.48 -8.75
C PRO A 569 -24.25 18.87 -8.10
N GLY A 570 -24.06 18.11 -7.02
CA GLY A 570 -25.13 17.64 -6.14
C GLY A 570 -26.00 16.49 -6.69
N VAL A 571 -25.59 15.80 -7.76
CA VAL A 571 -26.29 14.60 -8.24
C VAL A 571 -26.17 13.47 -7.21
N THR A 572 -27.27 12.73 -6.98
CA THR A 572 -27.33 11.58 -6.07
C THR A 572 -27.81 10.34 -6.80
N ILE A 573 -27.13 9.21 -6.60
CA ILE A 573 -27.47 7.90 -7.16
C ILE A 573 -27.95 6.98 -6.04
N VAL A 574 -29.17 6.44 -6.18
CA VAL A 574 -29.83 5.60 -5.16
C VAL A 574 -30.23 4.26 -5.78
N GLY A 575 -29.88 3.14 -5.14
CA GLY A 575 -30.19 1.81 -5.64
C GLY A 575 -29.38 1.44 -6.88
N GLU A 576 -30.02 0.85 -7.89
CA GLU A 576 -29.36 0.46 -9.15
C GLU A 576 -29.73 1.41 -10.29
N VAL A 577 -28.76 2.13 -10.85
CA VAL A 577 -28.98 3.12 -11.90
C VAL A 577 -28.11 2.79 -13.12
N THR A 578 -28.70 2.85 -14.30
CA THR A 578 -28.00 2.75 -15.57
C THR A 578 -28.27 4.01 -16.39
N ILE A 579 -27.22 4.75 -16.72
CA ILE A 579 -27.28 5.97 -17.54
C ILE A 579 -26.76 5.61 -18.92
N LYS A 580 -27.62 5.66 -19.94
CA LYS A 580 -27.25 5.39 -21.34
C LYS A 580 -27.38 6.65 -22.18
N ASN A 581 -26.32 7.01 -22.90
CA ASN A 581 -26.35 8.07 -23.89
C ASN A 581 -25.81 7.60 -25.24
N ALA A 582 -26.72 7.29 -26.17
CA ALA A 582 -26.39 6.79 -27.50
C ALA A 582 -26.07 7.88 -28.55
N SER A 583 -26.14 9.18 -28.23
CA SER A 583 -26.03 10.24 -29.25
C SER A 583 -24.61 10.67 -29.61
N GLY A 584 -23.56 10.10 -29.01
CA GLY A 584 -22.15 10.48 -29.23
C GLY A 584 -21.74 11.85 -28.66
N GLU A 585 -22.68 12.79 -28.53
CA GLU A 585 -22.50 14.08 -27.84
C GLU A 585 -22.57 13.96 -26.32
N LYS A 586 -21.72 14.68 -25.58
CA LYS A 586 -21.75 14.74 -24.10
C LYS A 586 -23.10 15.29 -23.60
N LYS A 587 -23.78 14.56 -22.71
CA LYS A 587 -25.00 15.03 -22.03
C LYS A 587 -24.79 15.27 -20.55
N ALA A 588 -25.26 16.41 -20.07
CA ALA A 588 -25.21 16.75 -18.65
C ALA A 588 -26.36 16.10 -17.86
N VAL A 589 -26.04 15.49 -16.73
CA VAL A 589 -27.01 15.21 -15.67
C VAL A 589 -27.22 16.50 -14.89
N ALA A 590 -28.48 16.93 -14.71
CA ALA A 590 -28.83 18.23 -14.16
C ALA A 590 -28.35 18.41 -12.68
N PRO A 591 -28.06 19.65 -12.24
CA PRO A 591 -27.68 19.94 -10.85
C PRO A 591 -28.73 19.42 -9.86
N GLY A 592 -28.28 18.85 -8.74
CA GLY A 592 -29.17 18.35 -7.68
C GLY A 592 -30.06 17.16 -8.07
N ALA A 593 -29.85 16.54 -9.24
CA ALA A 593 -30.72 15.45 -9.69
C ALA A 593 -30.57 14.19 -8.81
N GLN A 594 -31.69 13.68 -8.31
CA GLN A 594 -31.74 12.37 -7.66
C GLN A 594 -32.15 11.31 -8.67
N MET A 595 -31.29 10.31 -8.89
CA MET A 595 -31.51 9.20 -9.81
C MET A 595 -31.70 7.91 -9.03
N TRP A 596 -32.77 7.18 -9.35
CA TRP A 596 -33.13 5.91 -8.76
C TRP A 596 -33.78 5.01 -9.82
N ALA A 597 -33.83 3.71 -9.56
CA ALA A 597 -34.46 2.73 -10.46
C ALA A 597 -35.97 2.98 -10.59
N LYS A 598 -36.40 3.66 -11.65
CA LYS A 598 -37.76 3.45 -12.17
C LYS A 598 -37.78 2.12 -12.94
N HIS A 599 -38.86 1.36 -12.79
CA HIS A 599 -39.25 0.38 -13.82
C HIS A 599 -39.30 1.13 -15.16
N GLN A 600 -38.53 0.66 -16.15
CA GLN A 600 -38.51 1.22 -17.50
C GLN A 600 -38.95 0.15 -18.50
N ASP A 601 -40.19 0.29 -18.97
CA ASP A 601 -40.55 -0.18 -20.30
C ASP A 601 -40.10 0.84 -21.34
N GLY A 602 -39.55 0.35 -22.46
CA GLY A 602 -39.59 0.99 -23.78
C GLY A 602 -39.10 2.44 -23.96
N ALA A 603 -37.95 2.56 -24.66
CA ALA A 603 -37.55 3.69 -25.49
C ALA A 603 -37.17 5.05 -24.84
N GLY A 604 -35.88 5.42 -25.02
CA GLY A 604 -35.60 6.63 -25.79
C GLY A 604 -35.57 8.00 -25.08
N ALA A 605 -35.47 8.09 -23.75
CA ALA A 605 -35.22 9.37 -23.08
C ALA A 605 -34.40 9.24 -21.78
N LEU A 606 -33.55 10.23 -21.50
CA LEU A 606 -32.92 10.42 -20.18
C LEU A 606 -33.96 10.97 -19.18
N THR A 607 -34.93 10.15 -18.82
CA THR A 607 -35.97 10.49 -17.84
C THR A 607 -35.45 10.28 -16.42
N ALA A 608 -34.72 11.28 -15.90
CA ALA A 608 -34.57 11.43 -14.46
C ALA A 608 -35.97 11.51 -13.84
N GLY A 609 -36.23 10.65 -12.84
CA GLY A 609 -37.51 10.63 -12.14
C GLY A 609 -37.74 11.88 -11.31
N ARG A 610 -38.24 12.96 -11.91
CA ARG A 610 -38.75 14.12 -11.15
C ARG A 610 -39.79 13.63 -10.15
N ARG A 611 -39.70 14.20 -8.94
CA ARG A 611 -40.68 14.01 -7.86
C ARG A 611 -42.05 14.46 -8.37
N VAL A 612 -43.07 13.61 -8.24
CA VAL A 612 -44.46 14.03 -8.40
C VAL A 612 -44.79 15.00 -7.25
N PRO A 613 -45.48 16.13 -7.49
CA PRO A 613 -45.98 16.99 -6.42
C PRO A 613 -46.80 16.22 -5.39
N ALA A 614 -46.90 16.73 -4.16
CA ALA A 614 -47.60 16.03 -3.07
C ALA A 614 -49.09 15.76 -3.35
N GLU A 615 -49.67 16.51 -4.30
CA GLU A 615 -51.08 16.51 -4.71
C GLU A 615 -51.50 15.34 -5.62
N GLN A 616 -50.57 14.47 -6.05
CA GLN A 616 -50.87 13.33 -6.95
C GLN A 616 -50.27 12.00 -6.43
N ARG A 617 -50.51 11.68 -5.16
CA ARG A 617 -50.22 10.36 -4.58
C ARG A 617 -51.42 9.42 -4.67
N ASP A 618 -51.13 8.12 -4.78
CA ASP A 618 -52.11 7.04 -4.77
C ASP A 618 -52.83 6.96 -3.40
N PRO A 619 -54.18 7.11 -3.34
CA PRO A 619 -54.95 7.02 -2.09
C PRO A 619 -54.82 5.69 -1.34
N ALA A 620 -54.33 4.62 -1.96
CA ALA A 620 -54.10 3.34 -1.30
C ALA A 620 -52.91 3.38 -0.31
N VAL A 621 -51.91 4.22 -0.54
CA VAL A 621 -50.69 4.28 0.29
C VAL A 621 -50.93 5.05 1.59
N ASP A 622 -51.70 6.13 1.55
CA ASP A 622 -52.03 6.92 2.76
C ASP A 622 -53.04 6.21 3.68
N LYS A 623 -53.76 5.19 3.17
CA LYS A 623 -54.75 4.41 3.93
C LYS A 623 -54.14 3.57 5.06
N ILE A 624 -52.85 3.27 5.00
CA ILE A 624 -52.11 2.59 6.08
C ILE A 624 -51.69 3.57 7.19
N HIS A 625 -51.57 4.86 6.87
CA HIS A 625 -51.22 5.91 7.83
C HIS A 625 -52.44 6.55 8.53
N SER A 626 -53.60 6.61 7.88
CA SER A 626 -54.80 7.25 8.45
C SER A 626 -55.56 6.38 9.46
N ALA A 627 -55.54 5.05 9.31
CA ALA A 627 -56.25 4.13 10.19
C ALA A 627 -55.81 4.22 11.67
N GLY A 628 -54.53 4.50 11.93
CA GLY A 628 -53.99 4.64 13.29
C GLY A 628 -54.28 5.99 13.97
N VAL A 629 -54.90 6.96 13.27
CA VAL A 629 -55.16 8.31 13.80
C VAL A 629 -56.63 8.49 14.17
N SER A 630 -57.58 7.94 13.40
CA SER A 630 -59.01 8.15 13.65
C SER A 630 -59.50 7.54 14.96
N GLU A 631 -58.85 6.50 15.47
CA GLU A 631 -59.22 5.83 16.73
C GLU A 631 -58.90 6.66 17.99
N TYR A 632 -58.04 7.68 17.87
CA TYR A 632 -57.66 8.57 18.98
C TYR A 632 -58.53 9.83 19.06
N GLN A 633 -58.96 10.37 17.91
CA GLN A 633 -59.75 11.61 17.84
C GLN A 633 -61.15 11.48 18.45
N ALA A 634 -61.70 10.27 18.51
CA ALA A 634 -63.05 9.99 19.02
C ALA A 634 -63.15 9.85 20.55
N LYS A 635 -62.06 10.06 21.30
CA LYS A 635 -61.99 9.77 22.76
C LYS A 635 -61.76 10.96 23.69
N TYR A 636 -61.47 12.15 23.15
CA TYR A 636 -61.18 13.34 23.97
C TYR A 636 -61.70 14.63 23.31
N ASP A 637 -62.92 15.01 23.67
CA ASP A 637 -63.45 16.36 23.40
C ASP A 637 -62.71 17.41 24.24
N VAL A 638 -62.09 18.38 23.58
CA VAL A 638 -61.79 19.71 24.17
C VAL A 638 -62.08 20.77 23.11
N ALA A 639 -63.00 21.68 23.44
CA ALA A 639 -63.57 22.63 22.50
C ALA A 639 -62.63 23.76 22.06
N GLU A 640 -62.92 24.35 20.90
CA GLU A 640 -62.27 25.55 20.38
C GLU A 640 -62.60 26.78 21.25
N SER A 641 -61.60 27.40 21.88
CA SER A 641 -61.48 28.87 22.07
C SER A 641 -60.36 29.26 23.05
N SER A 642 -59.20 29.73 22.54
CA SER A 642 -58.36 30.81 23.14
C SER A 642 -57.03 31.00 22.38
N PRO A 643 -56.43 32.21 22.39
CA PRO A 643 -55.24 32.58 21.59
C PRO A 643 -53.89 32.14 22.21
N PRO A 644 -52.74 32.28 21.50
CA PRO A 644 -51.59 31.40 21.71
C PRO A 644 -50.69 31.80 22.89
N ILE A 645 -50.17 30.78 23.61
CA ILE A 645 -49.17 30.94 24.67
C ILE A 645 -47.89 30.18 24.29
N GLN A 646 -46.78 30.89 24.26
CA GLN A 646 -45.45 30.37 23.92
C GLN A 646 -44.79 29.58 25.08
N GLY A 647 -43.87 28.68 24.75
CA GLY A 647 -42.79 28.22 25.65
C GLY A 647 -43.05 26.96 26.50
N ALA A 648 -44.21 26.82 27.15
CA ALA A 648 -44.36 25.83 28.23
C ALA A 648 -44.72 24.38 27.76
N SER A 649 -45.43 24.22 26.65
CA SER A 649 -46.00 22.93 26.23
C SER A 649 -44.96 21.94 25.68
N ALA A 650 -43.92 22.43 25.00
CA ALA A 650 -42.91 21.57 24.37
C ALA A 650 -42.11 20.73 25.39
N VAL A 651 -41.82 21.28 26.57
CA VAL A 651 -41.07 20.58 27.64
C VAL A 651 -41.94 19.50 28.30
N GLN A 652 -43.24 19.76 28.48
CA GLN A 652 -44.19 18.74 28.95
C GLN A 652 -44.40 17.64 27.89
N GLY A 653 -44.52 18.02 26.62
CA GLY A 653 -44.58 17.10 25.48
C GLY A 653 -43.35 16.19 25.38
N LEU A 654 -42.13 16.75 25.47
CA LEU A 654 -40.89 15.95 25.47
C LEU A 654 -40.78 15.03 26.69
N ARG A 655 -41.19 15.48 27.88
CA ARG A 655 -41.23 14.63 29.09
C ARG A 655 -42.18 13.43 28.90
N LEU A 656 -43.35 13.66 28.32
CA LEU A 656 -44.31 12.58 28.02
C LEU A 656 -43.77 11.63 26.93
N LEU A 657 -43.14 12.17 25.89
CA LEU A 657 -42.55 11.39 24.81
C LEU A 657 -41.34 10.54 25.27
N LEU A 658 -40.55 11.07 26.20
CA LEU A 658 -39.44 10.35 26.85
C LEU A 658 -39.97 9.24 27.77
N ALA A 659 -41.02 9.51 28.56
CA ALA A 659 -41.67 8.50 29.38
C ALA A 659 -42.26 7.36 28.53
N LEU A 660 -42.94 7.68 27.43
CA LEU A 660 -43.47 6.69 26.47
C LEU A 660 -42.37 5.88 25.79
N LYS A 661 -41.27 6.51 25.36
CA LYS A 661 -40.12 5.80 24.76
C LYS A 661 -39.40 4.89 25.76
N LEU A 662 -39.26 5.31 27.02
CA LEU A 662 -38.70 4.47 28.09
C LEU A 662 -39.63 3.27 28.39
N ARG A 663 -40.94 3.51 28.53
CA ARG A 663 -41.94 2.45 28.77
C ARG A 663 -41.99 1.41 27.65
N LYS A 664 -41.86 1.85 26.38
CA LYS A 664 -41.76 0.97 25.21
C LYS A 664 -40.41 0.25 25.09
N ALA A 665 -39.34 0.84 25.60
CA ALA A 665 -38.01 0.20 25.63
C ALA A 665 -37.85 -0.83 26.77
N SER A 666 -38.65 -0.74 27.84
CA SER A 666 -38.60 -1.67 28.98
C SER A 666 -39.49 -2.92 28.83
N GLY A 667 -40.38 -2.98 27.83
CA GLY A 667 -41.17 -4.19 27.52
C GLY A 667 -42.08 -4.69 28.67
N MET A 668 -42.71 -3.80 29.42
CA MET A 668 -43.54 -4.13 30.60
C MET A 668 -45.00 -3.69 30.41
N ASP A 669 -45.93 -4.65 30.56
CA ASP A 669 -47.37 -4.44 30.55
C ASP A 669 -47.92 -3.87 31.89
N GLU A 670 -49.23 -3.65 31.96
CA GLU A 670 -49.90 -2.58 32.73
C GLU A 670 -49.87 -2.64 34.28
N HIS A 671 -49.00 -3.40 34.94
CA HIS A 671 -49.03 -3.57 36.41
C HIS A 671 -47.80 -3.03 37.16
N GLY A 672 -47.76 -1.71 37.29
CA GLY A 672 -47.05 -0.99 38.37
C GLY A 672 -45.51 -0.91 38.29
N PRO A 673 -44.88 0.15 38.83
CA PRO A 673 -43.43 0.28 38.81
C PRO A 673 -42.77 -0.65 39.85
N SER A 674 -42.17 -1.74 39.39
CA SER A 674 -41.44 -2.69 40.24
C SER A 674 -40.26 -2.03 40.97
N GLY A 675 -39.91 -2.54 42.16
CA GLY A 675 -38.94 -1.92 43.06
C GLY A 675 -37.54 -1.70 42.48
N LEU A 676 -37.15 -2.49 41.48
CA LEU A 676 -35.88 -2.39 40.76
C LEU A 676 -35.70 -1.02 40.06
N PHE A 677 -36.75 -0.47 39.45
CA PHE A 677 -36.65 0.83 38.78
C PHE A 677 -36.44 1.98 39.78
N LYS A 678 -37.17 1.94 40.92
CA LYS A 678 -36.97 2.90 42.01
C LYS A 678 -35.57 2.78 42.63
N ALA A 679 -35.05 1.56 42.79
CA ALA A 679 -33.71 1.32 43.31
C ALA A 679 -32.61 1.87 42.38
N CYS A 680 -32.73 1.67 41.05
CA CYS A 680 -31.79 2.20 40.06
C CYS A 680 -31.78 3.74 40.04
N MET A 681 -32.97 4.36 39.98
CA MET A 681 -33.11 5.83 40.00
C MET A 681 -32.58 6.47 41.30
N SER A 682 -32.70 5.77 42.43
CA SER A 682 -32.10 6.20 43.71
C SER A 682 -30.57 6.12 43.68
N ARG A 683 -30.01 5.00 43.18
CA ARG A 683 -28.57 4.72 43.20
C ARG A 683 -27.73 5.59 42.25
N HIS A 684 -28.36 6.21 41.26
CA HIS A 684 -27.71 7.10 40.27
C HIS A 684 -28.29 8.51 40.23
N ARG A 685 -29.01 8.92 41.29
CA ARG A 685 -29.74 10.19 41.39
C ARG A 685 -28.90 11.40 40.98
N ASP A 686 -27.64 11.48 41.45
CA ASP A 686 -26.78 12.65 41.19
C ASP A 686 -26.21 12.67 39.77
N LYS A 687 -25.96 11.50 39.16
CA LYS A 687 -25.59 11.41 37.73
C LYS A 687 -26.75 11.87 36.84
N PHE A 688 -27.97 11.44 37.13
CA PHE A 688 -29.16 11.93 36.43
C PHE A 688 -29.41 13.42 36.66
N ARG A 689 -29.15 13.93 37.88
CA ARG A 689 -29.31 15.36 38.21
C ARG A 689 -28.27 16.24 37.48
N ALA A 690 -27.02 15.80 37.40
CA ALA A 690 -25.98 16.47 36.62
C ALA A 690 -26.35 16.54 35.13
N VAL A 691 -26.74 15.42 34.53
CA VAL A 691 -27.18 15.38 33.12
C VAL A 691 -28.41 16.25 32.87
N HIS A 692 -29.38 16.28 33.80
CA HIS A 692 -30.56 17.14 33.67
C HIS A 692 -30.23 18.64 33.79
N LEU A 693 -29.17 19.02 34.51
CA LEU A 693 -28.64 20.39 34.56
C LEU A 693 -27.92 20.75 33.26
N THR A 694 -27.03 19.89 32.75
CA THR A 694 -26.35 20.11 31.47
C THR A 694 -27.35 20.24 30.31
N LEU A 695 -28.38 19.38 30.27
CA LEU A 695 -29.41 19.43 29.22
C LEU A 695 -30.24 20.72 29.31
N ALA A 696 -30.55 21.21 30.51
CA ALA A 696 -31.23 22.49 30.69
C ALA A 696 -30.39 23.68 30.18
N GLN A 697 -29.09 23.68 30.48
CA GLN A 697 -28.16 24.70 29.99
C GLN A 697 -27.95 24.65 28.46
N SER A 698 -27.98 23.46 27.84
CA SER A 698 -27.91 23.35 26.37
C SER A 698 -29.22 23.76 25.67
N LEU A 699 -30.37 23.60 26.32
CA LEU A 699 -31.69 23.94 25.77
C LEU A 699 -31.94 25.46 25.66
N GLU A 700 -31.23 26.28 26.42
CA GLU A 700 -31.25 27.75 26.27
C GLU A 700 -30.35 28.25 25.13
N ALA A 701 -29.48 27.39 24.56
CA ALA A 701 -28.47 27.77 23.57
C ALA A 701 -28.75 27.27 22.14
N ASP A 702 -29.13 25.99 21.95
CA ASP A 702 -29.46 25.45 20.61
C ASP A 702 -30.38 24.21 20.67
N SER A 703 -31.50 24.29 19.96
CA SER A 703 -32.49 23.20 19.84
C SER A 703 -32.01 21.97 19.04
N ALA A 704 -31.10 22.14 18.08
CA ALA A 704 -30.56 21.04 17.27
C ALA A 704 -29.54 20.19 18.06
N LEU A 705 -28.74 20.85 18.91
CA LEU A 705 -27.82 20.18 19.82
C LEU A 705 -28.59 19.35 20.86
N ALA A 706 -29.69 19.88 21.40
CA ALA A 706 -30.54 19.18 22.35
C ALA A 706 -31.17 17.89 21.76
N ALA A 707 -31.63 17.91 20.51
CA ALA A 707 -32.15 16.71 19.83
C ALA A 707 -31.07 15.62 19.66
N THR A 708 -29.83 16.04 19.38
CA THR A 708 -28.67 15.15 19.20
C THR A 708 -28.23 14.52 20.52
N LEU A 709 -28.20 15.30 21.61
CA LEU A 709 -27.97 14.82 22.97
C LEU A 709 -29.04 13.82 23.44
N LEU A 710 -30.33 14.08 23.15
CA LEU A 710 -31.42 13.16 23.46
C LEU A 710 -31.30 11.81 22.72
N ALA A 711 -30.85 11.81 21.47
CA ALA A 711 -30.58 10.59 20.72
C ALA A 711 -29.43 9.78 21.35
N HIS A 712 -28.33 10.46 21.72
CA HIS A 712 -27.20 9.83 22.42
C HIS A 712 -27.61 9.25 23.79
N MET A 713 -28.35 10.00 24.60
CA MET A 713 -28.88 9.52 25.88
C MET A 713 -29.79 8.29 25.73
N SER A 714 -30.63 8.24 24.70
CA SER A 714 -31.46 7.06 24.42
C SER A 714 -30.62 5.82 24.12
N SER A 715 -29.47 5.98 23.45
CA SER A 715 -28.51 4.90 23.21
C SER A 715 -27.82 4.45 24.51
N VAL A 716 -27.33 5.39 25.33
CA VAL A 716 -26.67 5.08 26.60
C VAL A 716 -27.63 4.40 27.60
N CYS A 717 -28.88 4.85 27.70
CA CYS A 717 -29.88 4.19 28.54
C CYS A 717 -30.23 2.78 28.05
N LYS A 718 -30.27 2.54 26.73
CA LYS A 718 -30.44 1.18 26.17
C LYS A 718 -29.25 0.29 26.49
N ALA A 719 -28.01 0.79 26.36
CA ALA A 719 -26.81 0.04 26.72
C ALA A 719 -26.77 -0.30 28.22
N ALA A 720 -27.15 0.64 29.08
CA ALA A 720 -27.22 0.43 30.52
C ALA A 720 -28.31 -0.58 30.95
N LEU A 721 -29.49 -0.60 30.29
CA LEU A 721 -30.47 -1.67 30.51
C LEU A 721 -29.98 -3.02 29.99
N ALA A 722 -29.38 -3.07 28.80
CA ALA A 722 -28.86 -4.32 28.24
C ALA A 722 -27.78 -4.95 29.13
N TYR A 723 -26.95 -4.15 29.80
CA TYR A 723 -25.90 -4.59 30.73
C TYR A 723 -26.43 -5.04 32.12
N HIS A 724 -27.75 -5.04 32.35
CA HIS A 724 -28.40 -5.53 33.58
C HIS A 724 -29.55 -6.54 33.31
N VAL A 725 -29.77 -6.88 32.04
CA VAL A 725 -30.65 -8.00 31.61
C VAL A 725 -29.81 -9.23 31.24
N ILE A 726 -28.50 -9.06 31.10
CA ILE A 726 -27.45 -10.09 31.19
C ILE A 726 -26.94 -10.11 32.63
#